data_AF-A0A399G239-F1
#
_entry.id   AF-A0A399G239-F1
#
_cell.length_a   1.000
_cell.length_b   1.000
_cell.length_c   1.000
_cell.angle_alpha   90.00
_cell.angle_beta   90.00
_cell.angle_gamma   90.00
#
_symmetry.space_group_name_H-M   'P 1'
#
loop_
_entity.id
_entity.type
_entity.pdbx_description
1 polymer ?
#
loop_
_entity_poly.entity_id
_entity_poly.type
_entity_poly.pdbx_seq_one_letter_code
_entity_poly.pdbx_strand_id
1 'polypeptide(L)'
;MNALPHQATVEYQWQEQRAAQRFAETEQARARTRELQQRTGIPVHDTFDQVRARAERLVALRRVPAQALTADTAPSAADRHRVRQRIIGATDQLQSVGFLYRGARAASPVARIVLVHNGREIPCGTGFLVSPELLLTNHHVISDAETAERTVAEFAAEVDVELRPRVPVRHRLDPETFFVADRELDFALVRVRPDADGRSPGAVFGWNPLLRTQGKAVTGEPVNVIGHPRGRLKEITVRGSRILQQTEDFLHYSADTEPGSSGSPVYNDQWEVVALHHSAVPRRDARGRRLRADGTPLRPGDPDSAAGWIGNEGTRVSSILDFLAEAELPAAQRDLLAALGPGAGVAGAPAPTEAEPFWGRERRPRSGGPGLRGNAQPDAVRLVFVHGRGLEGQDPARLRAAWTAGLNTGLLAAELPTVSPTSVWFPYYGDLLAELTAQPPPTGATEPAEALAPSREGPRALYESLLAQAALRSGMPTELLADDTEADREGATGMGFLSALTSRLQRELSWVAARSGLDEVLIALFLRDVAAYLGEESVREAVLERVAADFPRDGKVVVVGHSLGTVVAVDLLSRARPDVAVPLLVTTGSPLGLDAVHERVLLQPPRRPDRVEAWLNAWSPADAATIGCPLNPVWGPGLVEVVTANSPRRPHDVEEYLRHPEVARPVAEALRPDEPGLAA
;
A
#
# COMPACT_ATOMS: atom_id res chain seq x y z
N MET A 1 -24.20 22.45 -24.38
CA MET A 1 -22.89 22.27 -25.02
C MET A 1 -22.66 23.07 -26.32
N ASN A 2 -23.66 23.68 -26.98
CA ASN A 2 -23.50 24.42 -28.25
C ASN A 2 -22.68 25.74 -28.20
N ALA A 3 -21.90 26.00 -27.15
CA ALA A 3 -21.18 27.27 -26.95
C ALA A 3 -19.65 27.13 -26.86
N LEU A 4 -19.11 25.92 -26.75
CA LEU A 4 -17.66 25.69 -26.68
C LEU A 4 -17.05 25.66 -28.11
N PRO A 5 -15.78 26.04 -28.27
CA PRO A 5 -15.05 25.86 -29.52
C PRO A 5 -15.08 24.40 -29.99
N HIS A 6 -15.00 24.18 -31.31
CA HIS A 6 -15.03 22.83 -31.89
C HIS A 6 -13.90 21.94 -31.34
N GLN A 7 -12.70 22.49 -31.16
CA GLN A 7 -11.56 21.73 -30.62
C GLN A 7 -11.79 21.25 -29.18
N ALA A 8 -12.27 22.12 -28.29
CA ALA A 8 -12.62 21.75 -26.91
C ALA A 8 -13.72 20.66 -26.87
N THR A 9 -14.68 20.73 -27.79
CA THR A 9 -15.73 19.70 -27.90
C THR A 9 -15.18 18.35 -28.34
N VAL A 10 -14.24 18.32 -29.28
CA VAL A 10 -13.60 17.08 -29.75
C VAL A 10 -12.77 16.45 -28.65
N GLU A 11 -11.99 17.26 -27.92
CA GLU A 11 -11.14 16.77 -26.85
C GLU A 11 -11.96 16.21 -25.68
N TYR A 12 -13.04 16.92 -25.29
CA TYR A 12 -13.99 16.42 -24.31
C TYR A 12 -14.59 15.06 -24.71
N GLN A 13 -14.99 14.90 -25.98
CA GLN A 13 -15.53 13.64 -26.48
C GLN A 13 -14.50 12.51 -26.50
N TRP A 14 -13.24 12.84 -26.79
CA TRP A 14 -12.13 11.87 -26.75
C TRP A 14 -11.91 11.38 -25.32
N GLN A 15 -11.84 12.29 -24.34
CA GLN A 15 -11.70 11.95 -22.92
C GLN A 15 -12.88 11.10 -22.42
N GLU A 16 -14.12 11.46 -22.78
CA GLU A 16 -15.32 10.69 -22.41
C GLU A 16 -15.26 9.25 -22.94
N GLN A 17 -14.78 9.06 -24.17
CA GLN A 17 -14.64 7.72 -24.76
C GLN A 17 -13.56 6.90 -24.07
N ARG A 18 -12.41 7.50 -23.77
CA ARG A 18 -11.28 6.82 -23.10
C ARG A 18 -11.64 6.46 -21.66
N ALA A 19 -12.29 7.37 -20.93
CA ALA A 19 -12.80 7.10 -19.58
C ALA A 19 -13.85 5.97 -19.60
N ALA A 20 -14.77 5.97 -20.58
CA ALA A 20 -15.74 4.88 -20.71
C ALA A 20 -15.09 3.52 -21.01
N GLN A 21 -14.02 3.50 -21.80
CA GLN A 21 -13.24 2.30 -22.07
C GLN A 21 -12.56 1.76 -20.79
N ARG A 22 -11.77 2.60 -20.09
CA ARG A 22 -11.10 2.22 -18.84
C ARG A 22 -12.09 1.79 -17.76
N PHE A 23 -13.22 2.48 -17.66
CA PHE A 23 -14.30 2.10 -16.76
C PHE A 23 -14.85 0.71 -17.10
N ALA A 24 -15.04 0.38 -18.38
CA ALA A 24 -15.48 -0.96 -18.80
C ALA A 24 -14.42 -2.04 -18.50
N GLU A 25 -13.14 -1.76 -18.73
CA GLU A 25 -12.02 -2.68 -18.46
C GLU A 25 -11.93 -3.08 -16.98
N THR A 26 -12.34 -2.19 -16.07
CA THR A 26 -12.36 -2.46 -14.62
C THR A 26 -13.64 -3.13 -14.11
N GLU A 27 -14.62 -3.44 -14.96
CA GLU A 27 -15.93 -3.97 -14.51
C GLU A 27 -15.80 -5.26 -13.69
N GLN A 28 -14.89 -6.17 -14.06
CA GLN A 28 -14.65 -7.40 -13.29
C GLN A 28 -14.06 -7.12 -11.90
N ALA A 29 -13.17 -6.13 -11.77
CA ALA A 29 -12.59 -5.74 -10.48
C ALA A 29 -13.66 -5.05 -9.61
N ARG A 30 -14.47 -4.17 -10.19
CA ARG A 30 -15.60 -3.51 -9.52
C ARG A 30 -16.70 -4.51 -9.13
N ALA A 31 -16.98 -5.52 -9.94
CA ALA A 31 -17.92 -6.60 -9.61
C ALA A 31 -17.43 -7.42 -8.40
N ARG A 32 -16.17 -7.87 -8.42
CA ARG A 32 -15.55 -8.58 -7.29
C ARG A 32 -15.59 -7.75 -6.00
N THR A 33 -15.26 -6.46 -6.09
CA THR A 33 -15.33 -5.54 -4.95
C THR A 33 -16.76 -5.41 -4.42
N ARG A 34 -17.77 -5.26 -5.28
CA ARG A 34 -19.18 -5.20 -4.86
C ARG A 34 -19.66 -6.49 -4.23
N GLU A 35 -19.29 -7.65 -4.76
CA GLU A 35 -19.59 -8.95 -4.16
C GLU A 35 -18.94 -9.09 -2.78
N LEU A 36 -17.68 -8.65 -2.64
CA LEU A 36 -16.97 -8.66 -1.37
C LEU A 36 -17.61 -7.72 -0.34
N GLN A 37 -18.01 -6.52 -0.75
CA GLN A 37 -18.77 -5.56 0.08
C GLN A 37 -20.10 -6.16 0.56
N GLN A 38 -20.85 -6.79 -0.35
CA GLN A 38 -22.13 -7.43 -0.02
C GLN A 38 -21.96 -8.61 0.93
N ARG A 39 -20.92 -9.43 0.74
CA ARG A 39 -20.63 -10.60 1.57
C ARG A 39 -20.12 -10.26 2.96
N THR A 40 -19.25 -9.25 3.06
CA THR A 40 -18.58 -8.90 4.33
C THR A 40 -19.31 -7.82 5.12
N GLY A 41 -20.18 -7.03 4.47
CA GLY A 41 -20.81 -5.85 5.06
C GLY A 41 -19.85 -4.68 5.30
N ILE A 42 -18.60 -4.78 4.85
CA ILE A 42 -17.59 -3.73 4.98
C ILE A 42 -17.62 -2.88 3.71
N PRO A 43 -17.66 -1.53 3.81
CA PRO A 43 -17.66 -0.69 2.61
C PRO A 43 -16.28 -0.55 1.98
N VAL A 44 -15.22 -0.55 2.80
CA VAL A 44 -13.85 -0.26 2.38
C VAL A 44 -13.11 -1.56 2.05
N HIS A 45 -12.65 -1.69 0.80
CA HIS A 45 -11.93 -2.87 0.32
C HIS A 45 -10.85 -2.45 -0.65
N ASP A 46 -9.61 -2.38 -0.17
CA ASP A 46 -8.45 -2.10 -1.00
C ASP A 46 -7.26 -2.92 -0.49
N THR A 47 -6.14 -2.87 -1.20
CA THR A 47 -4.92 -3.55 -0.77
C THR A 47 -4.49 -3.12 0.64
N PHE A 48 -3.93 -4.06 1.39
CA PHE A 48 -3.44 -3.82 2.74
C PHE A 48 -2.58 -2.57 2.90
N ASP A 49 -1.65 -2.36 1.97
CA ASP A 49 -0.73 -1.23 2.01
C ASP A 49 -1.47 0.09 1.94
N GLN A 50 -2.55 0.17 1.17
CA GLN A 50 -3.37 1.37 1.08
C GLN A 50 -4.18 1.58 2.35
N VAL A 51 -4.74 0.52 2.94
CA VAL A 51 -5.48 0.59 4.22
C VAL A 51 -4.55 0.96 5.39
N ARG A 52 -3.31 0.45 5.41
CA ARG A 52 -2.29 0.81 6.41
C ARG A 52 -1.77 2.23 6.22
N ALA A 53 -1.35 2.60 5.00
CA ALA A 53 -0.91 3.95 4.68
C ALA A 53 -2.00 4.98 5.05
N ARG A 54 -3.26 4.61 4.85
CA ARG A 54 -4.43 5.36 5.30
C ARG A 54 -4.50 5.49 6.83
N ALA A 55 -4.37 4.39 7.56
CA ALA A 55 -4.42 4.39 9.03
C ALA A 55 -3.30 5.22 9.67
N GLU A 56 -2.07 5.04 9.22
CA GLU A 56 -0.89 5.80 9.69
C GLU A 56 -1.06 7.30 9.42
N ARG A 57 -1.53 7.64 8.22
CA ARG A 57 -1.83 9.01 7.83
C ARG A 57 -2.92 9.63 8.72
N LEU A 58 -4.01 8.91 8.98
CA LEU A 58 -5.09 9.38 9.85
C LEU A 58 -4.63 9.64 11.28
N VAL A 59 -3.69 8.84 11.79
CA VAL A 59 -3.07 9.04 13.11
C VAL A 59 -2.19 10.29 13.09
N ALA A 60 -1.37 10.47 12.06
CA ALA A 60 -0.51 11.65 11.91
C ALA A 60 -1.32 12.96 11.83
N LEU A 61 -2.47 12.95 11.14
CA LEU A 61 -3.37 14.09 11.01
C LEU A 61 -4.17 14.43 12.28
N ARG A 62 -4.28 13.50 13.25
CA ARG A 62 -5.01 13.70 14.52
C ARG A 62 -4.16 14.28 15.65
N ARG A 63 -2.94 14.76 15.39
CA ARG A 63 -2.16 15.50 16.41
C ARG A 63 -2.98 16.69 16.94
N VAL A 64 -3.23 16.64 18.24
CA VAL A 64 -4.19 17.41 19.05
C VAL A 64 -3.86 18.92 19.00
N PRO A 65 -4.85 19.84 19.07
CA PRO A 65 -4.60 21.28 19.12
C PRO A 65 -3.66 21.67 20.27
N ALA A 66 -2.78 22.64 19.99
CA ALA A 66 -1.67 23.09 20.84
C ALA A 66 -2.07 23.53 22.27
N GLN A 67 -3.35 23.76 22.54
CA GLN A 67 -3.87 24.10 23.87
C GLN A 67 -3.97 22.88 24.80
N ALA A 68 -3.85 21.66 24.28
CA ALA A 68 -3.72 20.44 25.07
C ALA A 68 -2.26 20.13 25.48
N LEU A 69 -1.28 20.97 25.10
CA LEU A 69 0.14 20.81 25.45
C LEU A 69 0.47 21.18 26.91
N THR A 70 -0.50 21.08 27.81
CA THR A 70 -0.30 21.14 29.26
C THR A 70 -0.84 19.87 29.94
N ALA A 71 -0.63 18.69 29.35
CA ALA A 71 -0.61 17.42 30.09
C ALA A 71 -0.04 16.29 29.23
N ASP A 72 0.87 15.53 29.84
CA ASP A 72 1.48 14.27 29.40
C ASP A 72 0.45 13.14 29.22
N THR A 73 -0.41 13.20 28.20
CA THR A 73 -1.34 12.09 27.94
C THR A 73 -1.25 11.56 26.52
N ALA A 74 -0.69 10.35 26.40
CA ALA A 74 -0.85 9.49 25.24
C ALA A 74 -2.35 9.27 24.93
N PRO A 75 -2.74 9.14 23.65
CA PRO A 75 -4.15 8.98 23.27
C PRO A 75 -4.78 7.76 23.95
N SER A 76 -5.98 7.97 24.49
CA SER A 76 -6.72 7.00 25.30
C SER A 76 -7.12 5.76 24.48
N ALA A 77 -7.45 4.65 25.15
CA ALA A 77 -7.98 3.45 24.49
C ALA A 77 -9.26 3.75 23.67
N ALA A 78 -10.07 4.73 24.10
CA ALA A 78 -11.27 5.17 23.40
C ALA A 78 -10.94 5.92 22.09
N ASP A 79 -9.85 6.70 22.05
CA ASP A 79 -9.40 7.39 20.84
C ASP A 79 -8.91 6.40 19.78
N ARG A 80 -8.20 5.35 20.21
CA ARG A 80 -7.76 4.24 19.35
C ARG A 80 -8.94 3.42 18.84
N HIS A 81 -9.96 3.20 19.67
CA HIS A 81 -11.23 2.55 19.28
C HIS A 81 -11.99 3.36 18.22
N ARG A 82 -12.08 4.68 18.35
CA ARG A 82 -12.71 5.57 17.34
C ARG A 82 -11.92 5.64 16.03
N VAL A 83 -10.59 5.56 16.09
CA VAL A 83 -9.74 5.46 14.89
C VAL A 83 -9.95 4.11 14.20
N ARG A 84 -10.01 3.01 14.95
CA ARG A 84 -10.35 1.66 14.42
C ARG A 84 -11.76 1.58 13.83
N GLN A 85 -12.77 2.22 14.43
CA GLN A 85 -14.12 2.29 13.84
C GLN A 85 -14.13 3.03 12.50
N ARG A 86 -13.34 4.10 12.34
CA ARG A 86 -13.18 4.77 11.04
C ARG A 86 -12.43 3.94 10.01
N ILE A 87 -11.55 3.03 10.45
CA ILE A 87 -10.73 2.16 9.59
C ILE A 87 -11.50 0.90 9.16
N ILE A 88 -12.32 0.32 10.04
CA ILE A 88 -12.86 -1.05 9.88
C ILE A 88 -14.31 -1.10 9.37
N GLY A 89 -15.09 -0.03 9.43
CA GLY A 89 -16.32 0.00 8.65
C GLY A 89 -17.47 0.86 9.17
N ALA A 90 -18.44 0.95 8.27
CA ALA A 90 -19.82 1.35 8.49
C ALA A 90 -20.08 2.85 8.74
N THR A 91 -20.55 3.50 7.66
CA THR A 91 -21.80 4.31 7.67
C THR A 91 -22.00 5.40 8.73
N ASP A 92 -20.94 5.96 9.31
CA ASP A 92 -21.13 7.19 10.07
C ASP A 92 -21.13 8.39 9.10
N GLN A 93 -22.34 8.89 8.77
CA GLN A 93 -22.47 10.18 8.10
C GLN A 93 -22.00 11.33 9.00
N LEU A 94 -21.81 11.08 10.30
CA LEU A 94 -21.39 12.10 11.24
C LEU A 94 -19.93 12.49 10.99
N GLN A 95 -19.74 13.80 10.82
CA GLN A 95 -18.43 14.43 10.78
C GLN A 95 -18.34 15.43 11.95
N SER A 96 -17.12 15.67 12.42
CA SER A 96 -16.89 16.80 13.33
C SER A 96 -17.33 18.09 12.62
N VAL A 97 -17.88 19.07 13.36
CA VAL A 97 -18.16 20.41 12.80
C VAL A 97 -16.92 21.02 12.13
N GLY A 98 -15.71 20.67 12.61
CA GLY A 98 -14.43 20.99 11.98
C GLY A 98 -14.29 20.56 10.52
N PHE A 99 -15.07 19.59 10.05
CA PHE A 99 -15.17 19.21 8.65
C PHE A 99 -15.67 20.34 7.78
N LEU A 100 -16.66 21.11 8.23
CA LEU A 100 -17.21 22.24 7.46
C LEU A 100 -16.20 23.38 7.34
N TYR A 101 -15.51 23.74 8.43
CA TYR A 101 -14.48 24.79 8.39
C TYR A 101 -13.31 24.43 7.48
N ARG A 102 -12.85 23.17 7.52
CA ARG A 102 -11.80 22.68 6.62
C ARG A 102 -12.29 22.62 5.16
N GLY A 103 -13.56 22.26 4.96
CA GLY A 103 -14.20 22.29 3.64
C GLY A 103 -14.29 23.69 3.04
N ALA A 104 -14.69 24.68 3.84
CA ALA A 104 -14.70 26.08 3.43
C ALA A 104 -13.30 26.56 3.03
N ARG A 105 -12.26 26.17 3.79
CA ARG A 105 -10.87 26.46 3.44
C ARG A 105 -10.47 25.80 2.11
N ALA A 106 -10.79 24.52 1.92
CA ALA A 106 -10.48 23.79 0.69
C ALA A 106 -11.26 24.30 -0.54
N ALA A 107 -12.46 24.86 -0.32
CA ALA A 107 -13.29 25.47 -1.35
C ALA A 107 -12.75 26.83 -1.82
N SER A 108 -12.09 27.59 -0.93
CA SER A 108 -11.62 28.94 -1.21
C SER A 108 -10.74 29.05 -2.48
N PRO A 109 -9.72 28.19 -2.69
CA PRO A 109 -8.87 28.23 -3.88
C PRO A 109 -9.48 27.61 -5.14
N VAL A 110 -10.74 27.13 -5.10
CA VAL A 110 -11.43 26.60 -6.28
C VAL A 110 -12.02 27.76 -7.08
N ALA A 111 -11.70 27.78 -8.37
CA ALA A 111 -12.08 28.81 -9.32
C ALA A 111 -12.94 28.25 -10.46
N ARG A 112 -13.84 29.10 -10.96
CA ARG A 112 -14.52 28.88 -12.23
C ARG A 112 -13.59 29.29 -13.37
N ILE A 113 -13.46 28.43 -14.35
CA ILE A 113 -12.64 28.70 -15.54
C ILE A 113 -13.54 29.25 -16.64
N VAL A 114 -13.19 30.42 -17.15
CA VAL A 114 -13.96 31.17 -18.15
C VAL A 114 -13.08 31.43 -19.36
N LEU A 115 -13.46 30.85 -20.49
CA LEU A 115 -12.82 31.11 -21.77
C LEU A 115 -13.40 32.39 -22.39
N VAL A 116 -12.53 33.32 -22.76
CA VAL A 116 -12.89 34.53 -23.50
C VAL A 116 -12.66 34.26 -24.98
N HIS A 117 -13.75 34.01 -25.72
CA HIS A 117 -13.69 33.69 -27.14
C HIS A 117 -14.57 34.65 -27.95
N ASN A 118 -13.98 35.39 -28.89
CA ASN A 118 -14.69 36.36 -29.74
C ASN A 118 -15.56 37.36 -28.95
N GLY A 119 -15.06 37.85 -27.82
CA GLY A 119 -15.76 38.80 -26.93
C GLY A 119 -16.89 38.17 -26.10
N ARG A 120 -17.10 36.84 -26.18
CA ARG A 120 -18.01 36.11 -25.31
C ARG A 120 -17.24 35.44 -24.18
N GLU A 121 -17.80 35.49 -22.98
CA GLU A 121 -17.32 34.75 -21.82
C GLU A 121 -18.09 33.45 -21.69
N ILE A 122 -17.37 32.34 -21.80
CA ILE A 122 -17.95 31.00 -21.78
C ILE A 122 -17.34 30.26 -20.58
N PRO A 123 -18.10 30.08 -19.49
CA PRO A 123 -17.71 29.15 -18.44
C PRO A 123 -17.49 27.75 -19.01
N CYS A 124 -16.28 27.23 -18.88
CA CYS A 124 -15.87 25.99 -19.54
C CYS A 124 -15.39 24.90 -18.58
N GLY A 125 -15.12 25.22 -17.32
CA GLY A 125 -14.73 24.22 -16.33
C GLY A 125 -14.42 24.78 -14.95
N THR A 126 -13.71 23.96 -14.18
CA THR A 126 -13.23 24.23 -12.83
C THR A 126 -11.70 24.12 -12.82
N GLY A 127 -11.06 24.90 -11.97
CA GLY A 127 -9.65 24.72 -11.65
C GLY A 127 -9.39 25.14 -10.20
N PHE A 128 -8.22 24.84 -9.67
CA PHE A 128 -7.92 25.19 -8.28
C PHE A 128 -6.44 25.42 -8.06
N LEU A 129 -6.11 26.29 -7.11
CA LEU A 129 -4.72 26.55 -6.75
C LEU A 129 -4.11 25.36 -6.02
N VAL A 130 -2.91 24.98 -6.45
CA VAL A 130 -2.09 23.91 -5.86
C VAL A 130 -0.78 24.41 -5.27
N SER A 131 -0.44 25.67 -5.57
CA SER A 131 0.61 26.45 -4.92
C SER A 131 0.13 27.92 -4.81
N PRO A 132 0.93 28.84 -4.25
CA PRO A 132 0.59 30.26 -4.26
C PRO A 132 0.24 30.84 -5.63
N GLU A 133 0.80 30.29 -6.72
CA GLU A 133 0.71 30.84 -8.07
C GLU A 133 0.27 29.83 -9.15
N LEU A 134 0.26 28.52 -8.86
CA LEU A 134 -0.08 27.51 -9.86
C LEU A 134 -1.51 27.00 -9.69
N LEU A 135 -2.25 26.95 -10.81
CA LEU A 135 -3.61 26.42 -10.90
C LEU A 135 -3.61 25.13 -11.72
N LEU A 136 -4.25 24.10 -11.18
CA LEU A 136 -4.47 22.81 -11.82
C LEU A 136 -5.90 22.74 -12.37
N THR A 137 -6.05 22.26 -13.60
CA THR A 137 -7.33 21.94 -14.27
C THR A 137 -7.10 20.81 -15.28
N ASN A 138 -8.09 20.45 -16.09
CA ASN A 138 -7.91 19.46 -17.14
C ASN A 138 -7.27 20.03 -18.40
N HIS A 139 -6.55 19.18 -19.14
CA HIS A 139 -6.06 19.51 -20.48
C HIS A 139 -7.23 19.81 -21.43
N HIS A 140 -8.34 19.07 -21.38
CA HIS A 140 -9.49 19.39 -22.24
C HIS A 140 -10.21 20.71 -21.88
N VAL A 141 -9.94 21.29 -20.69
CA VAL A 141 -10.43 22.62 -20.30
C VAL A 141 -9.45 23.70 -20.80
N ILE A 142 -8.15 23.47 -20.67
CA ILE A 142 -7.07 24.34 -21.17
C ILE A 142 -6.03 23.46 -21.90
N SER A 143 -6.16 23.35 -23.22
CA SER A 143 -5.36 22.42 -24.03
C SER A 143 -3.95 22.89 -24.31
N ASP A 144 -3.76 24.21 -24.35
CA ASP A 144 -2.52 24.82 -24.81
C ASP A 144 -2.36 26.24 -24.23
N ALA A 145 -1.17 26.80 -24.42
CA ALA A 145 -0.83 28.15 -23.98
C ALA A 145 -1.76 29.22 -24.60
N GLU A 146 -2.15 29.09 -25.87
CA GLU A 146 -3.02 30.07 -26.54
C GLU A 146 -4.43 30.09 -25.93
N THR A 147 -4.93 28.93 -25.50
CA THR A 147 -6.18 28.79 -24.78
C THR A 147 -6.04 29.33 -23.36
N ALA A 148 -4.91 29.07 -22.69
CA ALA A 148 -4.62 29.62 -21.37
C ALA A 148 -4.58 31.16 -21.36
N GLU A 149 -3.97 31.80 -22.35
CA GLU A 149 -3.92 33.28 -22.48
C GLU A 149 -5.32 33.91 -22.58
N ARG A 150 -6.25 33.19 -23.23
CA ARG A 150 -7.64 33.62 -23.42
C ARG A 150 -8.55 33.22 -22.25
N THR A 151 -8.00 32.67 -21.19
CA THR A 151 -8.75 32.13 -20.06
C THR A 151 -8.60 33.00 -18.82
N VAL A 152 -9.70 33.12 -18.07
CA VAL A 152 -9.78 33.81 -16.79
C VAL A 152 -10.18 32.82 -15.69
N ALA A 153 -9.48 32.85 -14.57
CA ALA A 153 -9.87 32.16 -13.35
C ALA A 153 -10.70 33.10 -12.46
N GLU A 154 -11.92 32.69 -12.14
CA GLU A 154 -12.83 33.44 -11.26
C GLU A 154 -12.94 32.75 -9.89
N PHE A 155 -12.26 33.31 -8.89
CA PHE A 155 -12.37 32.90 -7.50
C PHE A 155 -13.59 33.54 -6.84
N ALA A 156 -14.08 32.94 -5.75
CA ALA A 156 -15.27 33.42 -5.03
C ALA A 156 -16.54 33.58 -5.91
N ALA A 157 -16.63 32.85 -7.04
CA ALA A 157 -17.85 32.73 -7.82
C ALA A 157 -18.87 31.81 -7.10
N GLU A 158 -19.36 32.26 -5.95
CA GLU A 158 -20.16 31.49 -4.99
C GLU A 158 -21.22 32.38 -4.33
N VAL A 159 -22.06 31.80 -3.47
CA VAL A 159 -23.00 32.57 -2.64
C VAL A 159 -22.45 32.80 -1.23
N ASP A 160 -22.80 33.91 -0.60
CA ASP A 160 -22.47 34.21 0.80
C ASP A 160 -23.41 33.48 1.79
N VAL A 161 -23.22 33.73 3.08
CA VAL A 161 -24.01 33.10 4.15
C VAL A 161 -25.48 33.55 4.16
N GLU A 162 -25.81 34.65 3.47
CA GLU A 162 -27.17 35.12 3.22
C GLU A 162 -27.74 34.65 1.86
N LEU A 163 -27.05 33.70 1.19
CA LEU A 163 -27.41 33.15 -0.12
C LEU A 163 -27.38 34.18 -1.27
N ARG A 164 -26.61 35.26 -1.14
CA ARG A 164 -26.42 36.26 -2.20
C ARG A 164 -25.18 35.95 -3.02
N PRO A 165 -25.23 36.08 -4.36
CA PRO A 165 -24.04 35.91 -5.20
C PRO A 165 -22.94 36.91 -4.82
N ARG A 166 -21.73 36.41 -4.60
CA ARG A 166 -20.53 37.25 -4.42
C ARG A 166 -20.02 37.73 -5.77
N VAL A 167 -19.34 38.88 -5.77
CA VAL A 167 -18.60 39.35 -6.95
C VAL A 167 -17.33 38.50 -7.10
N PRO A 168 -17.15 37.78 -8.22
CA PRO A 168 -15.97 36.96 -8.42
C PRO A 168 -14.69 37.81 -8.52
N VAL A 169 -13.60 37.30 -7.96
CA VAL A 169 -12.27 37.89 -8.11
C VAL A 169 -11.59 37.23 -9.30
N ARG A 170 -11.19 38.04 -10.28
CA ARG A 170 -10.77 37.57 -11.60
C ARG A 170 -9.25 37.69 -11.73
N HIS A 171 -8.61 36.59 -12.11
CA HIS A 171 -7.19 36.56 -12.44
C HIS A 171 -6.98 36.04 -13.86
N ARG A 172 -6.05 36.65 -14.59
CA ARG A 172 -5.57 36.13 -15.87
C ARG A 172 -4.52 35.05 -15.64
N LEU A 173 -4.42 34.12 -16.57
CA LEU A 173 -3.37 33.11 -16.57
C LEU A 173 -2.09 33.66 -17.23
N ASP A 174 -0.98 32.95 -16.99
CA ASP A 174 0.34 33.33 -17.49
C ASP A 174 1.13 32.11 -18.00
N PRO A 175 0.70 31.54 -19.14
CA PRO A 175 1.30 30.32 -19.67
C PRO A 175 2.73 30.53 -20.19
N GLU A 176 3.12 31.76 -20.53
CA GLU A 176 4.48 32.11 -20.94
C GLU A 176 5.49 31.83 -19.82
N THR A 177 5.16 32.19 -18.57
CA THR A 177 6.01 31.92 -17.42
C THR A 177 5.98 30.44 -17.04
N PHE A 178 4.79 29.83 -16.98
CA PHE A 178 4.64 28.42 -16.64
C PHE A 178 3.35 27.81 -17.23
N PHE A 179 3.53 26.79 -18.07
CA PHE A 179 2.47 25.92 -18.55
C PHE A 179 3.02 24.51 -18.79
N VAL A 180 2.40 23.52 -18.15
CA VAL A 180 2.67 22.09 -18.38
C VAL A 180 1.32 21.40 -18.49
N ALA A 181 1.11 20.61 -19.53
CA ALA A 181 -0.10 19.85 -19.70
C ALA A 181 0.20 18.47 -20.28
N ASP A 182 -0.65 17.49 -19.95
CA ASP A 182 -0.60 16.17 -20.53
C ASP A 182 -2.01 15.74 -20.96
N ARG A 183 -2.09 15.17 -22.16
CA ARG A 183 -3.34 14.79 -22.79
C ARG A 183 -3.87 13.46 -22.27
N GLU A 184 -3.01 12.48 -21.99
CA GLU A 184 -3.43 11.14 -21.58
C GLU A 184 -3.90 11.12 -20.12
N LEU A 185 -3.17 11.82 -19.24
CA LEU A 185 -3.55 12.10 -17.85
C LEU A 185 -4.57 13.24 -17.73
N ASP A 186 -4.86 13.93 -18.83
CA ASP A 186 -5.86 15.00 -18.94
C ASP A 186 -5.72 16.09 -17.87
N PHE A 187 -4.51 16.63 -17.70
CA PHE A 187 -4.27 17.74 -16.77
C PHE A 187 -3.53 18.89 -17.45
N ALA A 188 -3.76 20.09 -16.94
CA ALA A 188 -3.02 21.31 -17.28
C ALA A 188 -2.71 22.07 -15.99
N LEU A 189 -1.44 22.41 -15.82
CA LEU A 189 -0.89 23.19 -14.73
C LEU A 189 -0.36 24.51 -15.28
N VAL A 190 -0.91 25.61 -14.83
CA VAL A 190 -0.66 26.94 -15.39
C VAL A 190 -0.49 27.97 -14.30
N ARG A 191 0.43 28.93 -14.50
CA ARG A 191 0.58 30.05 -13.58
C ARG A 191 -0.60 31.00 -13.67
N VAL A 192 -1.00 31.54 -12.52
CA VAL A 192 -2.00 32.58 -12.37
C VAL A 192 -1.32 33.89 -12.00
N ARG A 193 -1.66 34.97 -12.70
CA ARG A 193 -1.08 36.29 -12.45
C ARG A 193 -1.49 36.83 -11.08
N PRO A 194 -0.62 37.58 -10.38
CA PRO A 194 -1.00 38.28 -9.16
C PRO A 194 -2.09 39.33 -9.43
N ASP A 195 -2.70 39.83 -8.36
CA ASP A 195 -3.62 40.96 -8.42
C ASP A 195 -2.91 42.29 -8.75
N ALA A 196 -3.67 43.38 -8.82
CA ALA A 196 -3.13 44.71 -9.12
C ALA A 196 -2.12 45.21 -8.07
N ASP A 197 -2.16 44.68 -6.84
CA ASP A 197 -1.25 45.00 -5.75
C ASP A 197 -0.02 44.07 -5.72
N GLY A 198 0.11 43.17 -6.69
CA GLY A 198 1.20 42.20 -6.79
C GLY A 198 1.05 40.98 -5.87
N ARG A 199 -0.11 40.79 -5.22
CA ARG A 199 -0.35 39.62 -4.36
C ARG A 199 -0.73 38.41 -5.21
N SER A 200 -0.07 37.28 -4.94
CA SER A 200 -0.44 36.02 -5.56
C SER A 200 -1.85 35.59 -5.13
N PRO A 201 -2.62 34.92 -6.00
CA PRO A 201 -3.98 34.50 -5.66
C PRO A 201 -3.99 33.54 -4.46
N GLY A 202 -2.95 32.72 -4.28
CA GLY A 202 -2.84 31.86 -3.11
C GLY A 202 -2.57 32.58 -1.78
N ALA A 203 -2.08 33.82 -1.81
CA ALA A 203 -2.03 34.66 -0.60
C ALA A 203 -3.43 35.13 -0.16
N VAL A 204 -4.40 35.18 -1.08
CA VAL A 204 -5.78 35.63 -0.83
C VAL A 204 -6.70 34.44 -0.53
N PHE A 205 -6.63 33.38 -1.35
CA PHE A 205 -7.54 32.24 -1.31
C PHE A 205 -6.93 30.97 -0.67
N GLY A 206 -5.63 31.00 -0.35
CA GLY A 206 -4.89 29.78 -0.03
C GLY A 206 -4.69 28.89 -1.26
N TRP A 207 -4.32 27.64 -1.02
CA TRP A 207 -4.20 26.60 -2.05
C TRP A 207 -4.43 25.23 -1.43
N ASN A 208 -4.69 24.23 -2.28
CA ASN A 208 -4.85 22.84 -1.90
C ASN A 208 -3.56 22.07 -2.17
N PRO A 209 -2.76 21.72 -1.14
CA PRO A 209 -1.51 21.01 -1.34
C PRO A 209 -1.73 19.65 -1.99
N LEU A 210 -0.92 19.36 -3.00
CA LEU A 210 -0.89 18.04 -3.62
C LEU A 210 0.11 17.15 -2.88
N LEU A 211 -0.26 15.89 -2.69
CA LEU A 211 0.51 14.95 -1.89
C LEU A 211 0.78 13.70 -2.73
N ARG A 212 2.05 13.34 -2.92
CA ARG A 212 2.45 12.18 -3.72
C ARG A 212 2.20 10.85 -3.00
N THR A 213 2.21 10.88 -1.67
CA THR A 213 2.03 9.72 -0.78
C THR A 213 0.75 8.93 -1.06
N GLN A 214 0.86 7.60 -1.01
CA GLN A 214 -0.25 6.65 -1.12
C GLN A 214 -1.17 6.65 0.13
N GLY A 215 -2.29 5.92 0.06
CA GLY A 215 -3.24 5.78 1.18
C GLY A 215 -4.19 6.98 1.39
N LYS A 216 -4.30 7.89 0.41
CA LYS A 216 -5.25 9.02 0.45
C LYS A 216 -6.62 8.66 -0.12
N ALA A 217 -6.65 7.68 -1.01
CA ALA A 217 -7.81 7.13 -1.69
C ALA A 217 -7.86 5.64 -1.35
N VAL A 218 -9.00 5.17 -0.88
CA VAL A 218 -9.24 3.76 -0.58
C VAL A 218 -10.61 3.40 -1.12
N THR A 219 -10.69 2.30 -1.86
CA THR A 219 -11.94 1.86 -2.49
C THR A 219 -13.05 1.68 -1.45
N GLY A 220 -14.23 2.24 -1.74
CA GLY A 220 -15.38 2.29 -0.84
C GLY A 220 -15.51 3.58 -0.01
N GLU A 221 -14.44 4.38 0.10
CA GLU A 221 -14.48 5.62 0.86
C GLU A 221 -15.34 6.70 0.19
N PRO A 222 -16.04 7.54 0.97
CA PRO A 222 -16.74 8.70 0.45
C PRO A 222 -15.73 9.76 -0.04
N VAL A 223 -16.09 10.42 -1.14
CA VAL A 223 -15.36 11.56 -1.69
C VAL A 223 -16.22 12.80 -1.71
N ASN A 224 -15.56 13.95 -1.71
CA ASN A 224 -16.18 15.26 -1.80
C ASN A 224 -15.68 15.96 -3.07
N VAL A 225 -16.56 16.62 -3.82
CA VAL A 225 -16.20 17.31 -5.06
C VAL A 225 -16.67 18.74 -4.97
N ILE A 226 -15.77 19.69 -5.21
CA ILE A 226 -16.09 21.12 -5.24
C ILE A 226 -15.81 21.64 -6.64
N GLY A 227 -16.77 22.32 -7.25
CA GLY A 227 -16.55 22.91 -8.55
C GLY A 227 -17.69 23.74 -9.06
N HIS A 228 -17.74 23.91 -10.37
CA HIS A 228 -18.70 24.76 -11.07
C HIS A 228 -19.51 23.97 -12.10
N PRO A 229 -20.45 23.11 -11.67
CA PRO A 229 -21.28 22.33 -12.58
C PRO A 229 -21.96 23.24 -13.61
N ARG A 230 -21.82 22.92 -14.89
CA ARG A 230 -22.28 23.71 -16.05
C ARG A 230 -21.88 25.19 -16.01
N GLY A 231 -20.79 25.54 -15.33
CA GLY A 231 -20.35 26.92 -15.17
C GLY A 231 -21.16 27.76 -14.18
N ARG A 232 -22.03 27.14 -13.38
CA ARG A 232 -22.80 27.82 -12.32
C ARG A 232 -21.89 28.34 -11.20
N LEU A 233 -22.50 28.96 -10.20
CA LEU A 233 -21.80 29.30 -8.96
C LEU A 233 -21.27 28.02 -8.29
N LYS A 234 -20.27 28.17 -7.42
CA LYS A 234 -19.56 27.07 -6.78
C LYS A 234 -20.53 26.19 -6.00
N GLU A 235 -20.49 24.90 -6.28
CA GLU A 235 -21.31 23.87 -5.65
C GLU A 235 -20.40 22.78 -5.06
N ILE A 236 -20.95 22.03 -4.11
CA ILE A 236 -20.22 20.96 -3.42
C ILE A 236 -21.08 19.71 -3.26
N THR A 237 -20.52 18.57 -3.64
CA THR A 237 -21.04 17.25 -3.27
C THR A 237 -20.27 16.77 -2.06
N VAL A 238 -20.96 16.53 -0.95
CA VAL A 238 -20.35 16.05 0.31
C VAL A 238 -20.73 14.60 0.54
N ARG A 239 -19.75 13.70 0.48
CA ARG A 239 -19.89 12.26 0.80
C ARG A 239 -21.01 11.52 0.02
N GLY A 240 -21.54 12.10 -1.05
CA GLY A 240 -22.55 11.49 -1.92
C GLY A 240 -21.93 10.46 -2.88
N SER A 241 -20.70 10.71 -3.31
CA SER A 241 -19.92 9.79 -4.13
C SER A 241 -18.99 8.91 -3.30
N ARG A 242 -18.72 7.69 -3.77
CA ARG A 242 -17.74 6.77 -3.19
C ARG A 242 -16.77 6.25 -4.23
N ILE A 243 -15.53 6.01 -3.82
CA ILE A 243 -14.52 5.35 -4.66
C ILE A 243 -15.00 3.94 -4.98
N LEU A 244 -15.04 3.60 -6.26
CA LEU A 244 -15.45 2.30 -6.78
C LEU A 244 -14.25 1.43 -7.15
N GLN A 245 -13.20 2.05 -7.69
CA GLN A 245 -11.98 1.37 -8.11
C GLN A 245 -10.84 2.38 -8.20
N GLN A 246 -9.65 1.93 -7.87
CA GLN A 246 -8.40 2.60 -8.20
C GLN A 246 -7.67 1.82 -9.29
N THR A 247 -7.17 2.53 -10.31
CA THR A 247 -6.22 2.01 -11.29
C THR A 247 -4.86 2.67 -11.07
N GLU A 248 -3.89 2.35 -11.94
CA GLU A 248 -2.57 2.99 -11.91
C GLU A 248 -2.69 4.52 -11.98
N ASP A 249 -3.46 5.05 -12.94
CA ASP A 249 -3.54 6.50 -13.18
C ASP A 249 -4.86 7.16 -12.82
N PHE A 250 -5.92 6.38 -12.61
CA PHE A 250 -7.27 6.92 -12.49
C PHE A 250 -8.01 6.40 -11.25
N LEU A 251 -8.95 7.20 -10.76
CA LEU A 251 -9.94 6.82 -9.74
C LEU A 251 -11.32 6.78 -10.37
N HIS A 252 -12.01 5.66 -10.21
CA HIS A 252 -13.43 5.54 -10.49
C HIS A 252 -14.24 5.77 -9.23
N TYR A 253 -15.31 6.56 -9.32
CA TYR A 253 -16.21 6.81 -8.19
C TYR A 253 -17.66 6.94 -8.64
N SER A 254 -18.60 6.77 -7.70
CA SER A 254 -20.03 6.76 -8.03
C SER A 254 -20.54 8.12 -8.50
N ALA A 255 -21.47 8.08 -9.46
CA ALA A 255 -21.98 9.25 -10.16
C ALA A 255 -23.02 10.01 -9.34
N ASP A 256 -22.70 11.26 -9.00
CA ASP A 256 -23.64 12.32 -8.58
C ASP A 256 -23.30 13.68 -9.26
N THR A 257 -22.38 13.70 -10.23
CA THR A 257 -21.84 14.94 -10.80
C THR A 257 -22.45 15.24 -12.18
N GLU A 258 -22.88 16.49 -12.36
CA GLU A 258 -23.35 17.01 -13.65
C GLU A 258 -22.18 17.49 -14.54
N PRO A 259 -22.36 17.57 -15.87
CA PRO A 259 -21.38 18.16 -16.80
C PRO A 259 -20.92 19.55 -16.37
N GLY A 260 -19.67 19.92 -16.66
CA GLY A 260 -19.03 21.20 -16.25
C GLY A 260 -18.26 21.13 -14.92
N SER A 261 -18.26 19.97 -14.28
CA SER A 261 -17.39 19.67 -13.13
C SER A 261 -15.95 19.34 -13.54
N SER A 262 -15.62 19.34 -14.84
CA SER A 262 -14.26 19.11 -15.34
C SER A 262 -13.25 20.03 -14.67
N GLY A 263 -12.18 19.43 -14.15
CA GLY A 263 -11.08 20.08 -13.45
C GLY A 263 -11.37 20.31 -11.97
N SER A 264 -12.48 19.78 -11.45
CA SER A 264 -12.80 19.86 -10.02
C SER A 264 -11.86 18.98 -9.20
N PRO A 265 -11.35 19.48 -8.06
CA PRO A 265 -10.65 18.64 -7.10
C PRO A 265 -11.63 17.65 -6.47
N VAL A 266 -11.23 16.38 -6.44
CA VAL A 266 -11.87 15.31 -5.68
C VAL A 266 -11.11 15.14 -4.38
N TYR A 267 -11.80 15.24 -3.25
CA TYR A 267 -11.22 15.16 -1.91
C TYR A 267 -11.66 13.91 -1.16
N ASN A 268 -10.79 13.42 -0.27
CA ASN A 268 -11.22 12.55 0.82
C ASN A 268 -11.80 13.36 2.01
N ASP A 269 -12.17 12.70 3.11
CA ASP A 269 -12.74 13.36 4.32
C ASP A 269 -11.77 14.28 5.08
N GLN A 270 -10.49 14.21 4.75
CA GLN A 270 -9.44 15.03 5.33
C GLN A 270 -9.27 16.34 4.55
N TRP A 271 -10.03 16.53 3.45
CA TRP A 271 -9.89 17.62 2.49
C TRP A 271 -8.55 17.58 1.74
N GLU A 272 -8.06 16.37 1.49
CA GLU A 272 -6.85 16.15 0.71
C GLU A 272 -7.25 15.78 -0.71
N VAL A 273 -6.59 16.38 -1.71
CA VAL A 273 -6.89 16.10 -3.11
C VAL A 273 -6.40 14.69 -3.46
N VAL A 274 -7.35 13.85 -3.87
CA VAL A 274 -7.10 12.47 -4.29
C VAL A 274 -7.08 12.31 -5.81
N ALA A 275 -7.91 13.08 -6.52
CA ALA A 275 -7.97 13.09 -7.97
C ALA A 275 -8.44 14.43 -8.53
N LEU A 276 -8.21 14.60 -9.83
CA LEU A 276 -8.74 15.66 -10.68
C LEU A 276 -9.93 15.11 -11.47
N HIS A 277 -11.16 15.53 -11.19
CA HIS A 277 -12.35 15.07 -11.94
C HIS A 277 -12.22 15.48 -13.40
N HIS A 278 -12.34 14.54 -14.33
CA HIS A 278 -12.18 14.85 -15.75
C HIS A 278 -13.29 14.29 -16.65
N SER A 279 -13.97 13.20 -16.25
CA SER A 279 -15.10 12.70 -17.02
C SER A 279 -16.16 12.04 -16.16
N ALA A 280 -17.43 12.28 -16.50
CA ALA A 280 -18.52 11.39 -16.14
C ALA A 280 -18.56 10.22 -17.15
N VAL A 281 -18.91 9.02 -16.69
CA VAL A 281 -18.96 7.81 -17.52
C VAL A 281 -20.40 7.52 -17.93
N PRO A 282 -20.77 7.69 -19.21
CA PRO A 282 -22.13 7.44 -19.66
C PRO A 282 -22.38 5.94 -19.81
N ARG A 283 -23.61 5.53 -19.55
CA ARG A 283 -24.12 4.22 -19.92
C ARG A 283 -24.15 4.10 -21.44
N ARG A 284 -23.62 3.00 -21.97
CA ARG A 284 -23.60 2.72 -23.41
C ARG A 284 -24.20 1.34 -23.69
N ASP A 285 -24.79 1.17 -24.88
CA ASP A 285 -25.18 -0.14 -25.37
C ASP A 285 -24.01 -0.90 -26.01
N ALA A 286 -24.25 -2.14 -26.44
CA ALA A 286 -23.26 -2.98 -27.13
C ALA A 286 -22.74 -2.38 -28.45
N ARG A 287 -23.37 -1.33 -28.99
CA ARG A 287 -22.93 -0.59 -30.18
C ARG A 287 -22.23 0.71 -29.80
N GLY A 288 -21.93 0.93 -28.53
CA GLY A 288 -21.27 2.12 -28.01
C GLY A 288 -22.14 3.37 -27.95
N ARG A 289 -23.46 3.30 -28.20
CA ARG A 289 -24.35 4.47 -28.20
C ARG A 289 -24.69 4.85 -26.76
N ARG A 290 -24.64 6.16 -26.44
CA ARG A 290 -25.05 6.68 -25.13
C ARG A 290 -26.51 6.34 -24.87
N LEU A 291 -26.81 5.91 -23.65
CA LEU A 291 -28.15 5.56 -23.20
C LEU A 291 -28.66 6.59 -22.19
N ARG A 292 -29.97 6.74 -22.15
CA ARG A 292 -30.69 7.45 -21.10
C ARG A 292 -30.73 6.62 -19.82
N ALA A 293 -31.16 7.24 -18.72
CA ALA A 293 -31.32 6.56 -17.44
C ALA A 293 -32.27 5.33 -17.52
N ASP A 294 -33.28 5.39 -18.39
CA ASP A 294 -34.25 4.33 -18.67
C ASP A 294 -33.73 3.22 -19.62
N GLY A 295 -32.48 3.33 -20.12
CA GLY A 295 -31.86 2.36 -21.01
C GLY A 295 -32.14 2.57 -22.50
N THR A 296 -32.93 3.58 -22.89
CA THR A 296 -33.16 3.91 -24.30
C THR A 296 -32.00 4.74 -24.89
N PRO A 297 -31.69 4.64 -26.20
CA PRO A 297 -30.61 5.43 -26.79
C PRO A 297 -30.88 6.95 -26.73
N LEU A 298 -29.83 7.72 -26.40
CA LEU A 298 -29.87 9.19 -26.50
C LEU A 298 -30.06 9.60 -27.96
N ARG A 299 -30.90 10.60 -28.20
CA ARG A 299 -31.16 11.16 -29.52
C ARG A 299 -30.38 12.47 -29.71
N PRO A 300 -30.02 12.83 -30.95
CA PRO A 300 -29.46 14.15 -31.24
C PRO A 300 -30.40 15.25 -30.72
N GLY A 301 -29.88 16.16 -29.91
CA GLY A 301 -30.65 17.25 -29.30
C GLY A 301 -31.18 16.97 -27.89
N ASP A 302 -31.07 15.75 -27.37
CA ASP A 302 -31.37 15.47 -25.96
C ASP A 302 -30.42 16.27 -25.04
N PRO A 303 -30.93 16.81 -23.92
CA PRO A 303 -30.06 17.46 -22.93
C PRO A 303 -29.16 16.43 -22.25
N ASP A 304 -27.95 16.82 -21.84
CA ASP A 304 -27.02 15.90 -21.17
C ASP A 304 -27.55 15.33 -19.85
N SER A 305 -28.50 16.02 -19.23
CA SER A 305 -29.22 15.51 -18.05
C SER A 305 -30.07 14.27 -18.34
N ALA A 306 -30.41 14.01 -19.62
CA ALA A 306 -31.12 12.81 -20.01
C ALA A 306 -30.22 11.57 -20.05
N ALA A 307 -28.90 11.74 -20.11
CA ALA A 307 -27.96 10.63 -20.15
C ALA A 307 -27.95 9.83 -18.84
N GLY A 308 -27.95 8.52 -18.95
CA GLY A 308 -27.73 7.64 -17.82
C GLY A 308 -26.24 7.59 -17.52
N TRP A 309 -25.82 8.04 -16.34
CA TRP A 309 -24.43 7.98 -15.90
C TRP A 309 -24.22 6.77 -14.99
N ILE A 310 -23.09 6.08 -15.13
CA ILE A 310 -22.78 4.85 -14.37
C ILE A 310 -21.61 5.02 -13.40
N GLY A 311 -20.89 6.13 -13.48
CA GLY A 311 -19.77 6.47 -12.62
C GLY A 311 -19.09 7.73 -13.11
N ASN A 312 -18.00 8.06 -12.45
CA ASN A 312 -17.09 9.15 -12.78
C ASN A 312 -15.66 8.62 -12.81
N GLU A 313 -14.79 9.30 -13.52
CA GLU A 313 -13.35 9.08 -13.55
C GLU A 313 -12.63 10.39 -13.18
N GLY A 314 -11.53 10.27 -12.45
CA GLY A 314 -10.62 11.37 -12.17
C GLY A 314 -9.17 10.90 -12.21
N THR A 315 -8.28 11.71 -12.77
CA THR A 315 -6.84 11.43 -12.79
C THR A 315 -6.28 11.50 -11.38
N ARG A 316 -5.51 10.50 -10.98
CA ARG A 316 -4.88 10.45 -9.66
C ARG A 316 -3.88 11.58 -9.50
N VAL A 317 -3.94 12.27 -8.37
CA VAL A 317 -2.95 13.31 -8.03
C VAL A 317 -1.54 12.72 -7.95
N SER A 318 -1.38 11.45 -7.54
CA SER A 318 -0.06 10.80 -7.54
C SER A 318 0.52 10.72 -8.94
N SER A 319 -0.25 10.30 -9.94
CA SER A 319 0.22 10.18 -11.33
C SER A 319 0.58 11.53 -11.95
N ILE A 320 -0.20 12.58 -11.66
CA ILE A 320 0.15 13.94 -12.07
C ILE A 320 1.50 14.37 -11.44
N LEU A 321 1.72 14.07 -10.17
CA LEU A 321 2.97 14.40 -9.49
C LEU A 321 4.16 13.56 -9.97
N ASP A 322 3.94 12.29 -10.32
CA ASP A 322 4.94 11.41 -10.92
C ASP A 322 5.38 11.99 -12.28
N PHE A 323 4.43 12.34 -13.14
CA PHE A 323 4.71 13.02 -14.41
C PHE A 323 5.50 14.32 -14.20
N LEU A 324 5.09 15.18 -13.27
CA LEU A 324 5.75 16.46 -13.01
C LEU A 324 7.17 16.30 -12.44
N ALA A 325 7.43 15.22 -11.70
CA ALA A 325 8.76 14.93 -11.18
C ALA A 325 9.74 14.52 -12.29
N GLU A 326 9.24 13.90 -13.35
CA GLU A 326 10.01 13.42 -14.50
C GLU A 326 10.13 14.47 -15.62
N ALA A 327 9.29 15.52 -15.60
CA ALA A 327 9.26 16.55 -16.62
C ALA A 327 10.59 17.35 -16.72
N GLU A 328 11.12 17.46 -17.93
CA GLU A 328 12.30 18.27 -18.23
C GLU A 328 11.93 19.75 -18.31
N LEU A 329 12.12 20.48 -17.20
CA LEU A 329 11.78 21.91 -17.12
C LEU A 329 13.01 22.80 -16.89
N PRO A 330 13.03 24.04 -17.43
CA PRO A 330 14.00 25.07 -17.07
C PRO A 330 14.04 25.34 -15.57
N ALA A 331 15.20 25.74 -15.04
CA ALA A 331 15.39 25.96 -13.61
C ALA A 331 14.35 26.91 -12.97
N ALA A 332 14.05 28.03 -13.63
CA ALA A 332 13.04 28.98 -13.16
C ALA A 332 11.62 28.37 -13.06
N GLN A 333 11.29 27.41 -13.93
CA GLN A 333 10.02 26.68 -13.86
C GLN A 333 10.04 25.59 -12.79
N ARG A 334 11.20 24.96 -12.52
CA ARG A 334 11.36 24.03 -11.40
C ARG A 334 11.17 24.71 -10.04
N ASP A 335 11.61 25.96 -9.89
CA ASP A 335 11.39 26.74 -8.67
C ASP A 335 9.90 26.98 -8.41
N LEU A 336 9.12 27.27 -9.47
CA LEU A 336 7.66 27.38 -9.36
C LEU A 336 7.00 26.04 -8.99
N LEU A 337 7.50 24.91 -9.52
CA LEU A 337 7.02 23.58 -9.11
C LEU A 337 7.37 23.24 -7.66
N ALA A 338 8.55 23.65 -7.18
CA ALA A 338 8.94 23.43 -5.79
C ALA A 338 7.97 24.10 -4.80
N ALA A 339 7.27 25.17 -5.23
CA ALA A 339 6.23 25.84 -4.44
C ALA A 339 4.96 24.99 -4.20
N LEU A 340 4.79 23.84 -4.87
CA LEU A 340 3.79 22.83 -4.52
C LEU A 340 4.01 22.26 -3.11
N GLY A 341 5.24 22.39 -2.59
CA GLY A 341 5.64 21.98 -1.26
C GLY A 341 6.24 20.58 -1.19
N PRO A 342 6.85 20.21 -0.05
CA PRO A 342 7.63 18.97 0.08
C PRO A 342 6.80 17.70 -0.11
N GLY A 343 5.51 17.75 0.25
CA GLY A 343 4.60 16.61 0.07
C GLY A 343 4.31 16.26 -1.39
N ALA A 344 4.59 17.16 -2.33
CA ALA A 344 4.45 16.92 -3.77
C ALA A 344 5.58 16.05 -4.35
N GLY A 345 6.75 16.02 -3.70
CA GLY A 345 7.87 15.15 -4.11
C GLY A 345 8.50 15.47 -5.48
N VAL A 346 8.28 16.68 -6.01
CA VAL A 346 8.77 17.14 -7.33
C VAL A 346 10.05 17.99 -7.24
N ALA A 347 10.53 18.29 -6.03
CA ALA A 347 11.76 19.04 -5.83
C ALA A 347 12.97 18.09 -5.77
N GLY A 348 13.73 18.01 -6.87
CA GLY A 348 15.10 17.47 -6.87
C GLY A 348 15.27 15.95 -7.00
N ALA A 349 14.53 15.27 -7.89
CA ALA A 349 14.88 13.91 -8.29
C ALA A 349 15.90 13.91 -9.45
N PRO A 350 17.00 13.12 -9.38
CA PRO A 350 17.80 12.81 -10.57
C PRO A 350 17.02 11.84 -11.48
N ALA A 351 17.19 11.99 -12.79
CA ALA A 351 16.53 11.17 -13.82
C ALA A 351 16.77 9.65 -13.63
N PRO A 352 15.78 8.79 -13.94
CA PRO A 352 15.97 7.35 -13.90
C PRO A 352 16.89 6.92 -15.06
N THR A 353 18.00 6.27 -14.70
CA THR A 353 18.89 5.59 -15.67
C THR A 353 18.42 4.14 -15.82
N GLU A 354 18.38 3.65 -17.06
CA GLU A 354 18.03 2.27 -17.42
C GLU A 354 18.71 1.23 -16.50
N ALA A 355 17.93 0.22 -16.09
CA ALA A 355 18.36 -0.79 -15.14
C ALA A 355 19.38 -1.76 -15.74
N GLU A 356 20.66 -1.57 -15.44
CA GLU A 356 21.67 -2.62 -15.57
C GLU A 356 21.55 -3.67 -14.44
N PRO A 357 21.91 -4.94 -14.69
CA PRO A 357 21.89 -6.01 -13.67
C PRO A 357 22.80 -5.67 -12.49
N PHE A 358 22.28 -5.78 -11.26
CA PHE A 358 22.97 -5.36 -10.03
C PHE A 358 24.35 -6.01 -9.79
N TRP A 359 24.61 -7.18 -10.38
CA TRP A 359 25.90 -7.86 -10.32
C TRP A 359 27.03 -7.14 -11.07
N GLY A 360 26.71 -6.20 -11.97
CA GLY A 360 27.68 -5.38 -12.71
C GLY A 360 28.10 -4.09 -11.97
N ARG A 361 27.44 -3.74 -10.86
CA ARG A 361 27.75 -2.53 -10.10
C ARG A 361 28.85 -2.81 -9.08
N GLU A 362 30.12 -2.59 -9.45
CA GLU A 362 31.15 -2.33 -8.43
C GLU A 362 30.93 -0.93 -7.83
N ARG A 363 30.09 -0.85 -6.79
CA ARG A 363 29.99 0.33 -5.93
C ARG A 363 30.26 -0.06 -4.48
N ARG A 364 31.10 0.75 -3.83
CA ARG A 364 31.55 0.57 -2.44
C ARG A 364 30.36 0.44 -1.49
N PRO A 365 30.43 -0.47 -0.48
CA PRO A 365 29.35 -0.63 0.49
C PRO A 365 29.14 0.68 1.28
N ARG A 366 27.87 1.07 1.41
CA ARG A 366 27.43 2.07 2.40
C ARG A 366 27.66 1.51 3.81
N SER A 367 27.85 2.40 4.79
CA SER A 367 28.17 2.08 6.20
C SER A 367 27.25 1.01 6.81
N GLY A 368 27.82 0.16 7.68
CA GLY A 368 27.16 -0.99 8.32
C GLY A 368 28.14 -2.17 8.39
N GLY A 369 28.25 -2.85 9.54
CA GLY A 369 29.23 -3.93 9.75
C GLY A 369 29.13 -5.04 8.68
N PRO A 370 30.25 -5.64 8.23
CA PRO A 370 30.21 -6.71 7.24
C PRO A 370 29.56 -7.98 7.83
N GLY A 371 28.86 -8.75 6.99
CA GLY A 371 28.42 -10.09 7.35
C GLY A 371 29.60 -11.03 7.56
N LEU A 372 29.33 -12.21 8.12
CA LEU A 372 30.36 -13.20 8.42
C LEU A 372 30.43 -14.26 7.34
N ARG A 373 31.61 -14.44 6.75
CA ARG A 373 31.88 -15.54 5.83
C ARG A 373 32.27 -16.80 6.60
N GLY A 374 31.83 -17.95 6.11
CA GLY A 374 32.24 -19.25 6.65
C GLY A 374 33.62 -19.66 6.13
N ASN A 375 34.37 -20.41 6.93
CA ASN A 375 35.70 -20.95 6.57
C ASN A 375 35.65 -22.37 5.95
N ALA A 376 34.50 -22.75 5.37
CA ALA A 376 34.34 -24.05 4.73
C ALA A 376 35.34 -24.25 3.57
N GLN A 377 35.75 -25.49 3.32
CA GLN A 377 36.65 -25.79 2.20
C GLN A 377 36.00 -25.45 0.85
N PRO A 378 36.79 -25.09 -0.19
CA PRO A 378 36.27 -24.64 -1.48
C PRO A 378 35.23 -25.57 -2.12
N ASP A 379 35.44 -26.89 -1.99
CA ASP A 379 34.61 -27.95 -2.58
C ASP A 379 33.49 -28.45 -1.65
N ALA A 380 33.43 -27.95 -0.40
CA ALA A 380 32.40 -28.35 0.54
C ALA A 380 31.06 -27.63 0.27
N VAL A 381 29.94 -28.29 0.59
CA VAL A 381 28.63 -27.64 0.58
C VAL A 381 28.59 -26.59 1.71
N ARG A 382 28.22 -25.36 1.37
CA ARG A 382 28.28 -24.21 2.29
C ARG A 382 26.92 -24.01 2.96
N LEU A 383 26.90 -23.82 4.28
CA LEU A 383 25.68 -23.44 5.01
C LEU A 383 25.59 -21.91 5.13
N VAL A 384 24.45 -21.34 4.74
CA VAL A 384 24.15 -19.91 4.86
C VAL A 384 22.89 -19.71 5.71
N PHE A 385 22.99 -18.85 6.72
CA PHE A 385 21.85 -18.38 7.50
C PHE A 385 21.46 -16.97 7.07
N VAL A 386 20.20 -16.79 6.67
CA VAL A 386 19.63 -15.49 6.32
C VAL A 386 18.66 -15.08 7.43
N HIS A 387 19.08 -14.11 8.23
CA HIS A 387 18.35 -13.71 9.42
C HIS A 387 17.09 -12.89 9.12
N GLY A 388 16.21 -12.75 10.11
CA GLY A 388 15.00 -11.91 10.04
C GLY A 388 15.23 -10.47 10.55
N ARG A 389 14.14 -9.74 10.81
CA ARG A 389 14.18 -8.36 11.34
C ARG A 389 14.48 -8.30 12.85
N GLY A 390 14.69 -7.09 13.39
CA GLY A 390 14.80 -6.85 14.84
C GLY A 390 16.14 -7.27 15.46
N LEU A 391 17.19 -7.34 14.64
CA LEU A 391 18.54 -7.77 15.04
C LEU A 391 19.57 -6.64 14.93
N GLU A 392 19.12 -5.39 14.77
CA GLU A 392 19.97 -4.20 14.77
C GLU A 392 20.78 -4.07 16.07
N GLY A 393 22.03 -3.62 15.95
CA GLY A 393 22.97 -3.47 17.06
C GLY A 393 23.44 -4.78 17.69
N GLN A 394 22.95 -5.95 17.24
CA GLN A 394 23.39 -7.24 17.73
C GLN A 394 24.64 -7.73 17.01
N ASP A 395 25.51 -8.42 17.75
CA ASP A 395 26.75 -9.00 17.20
C ASP A 395 26.44 -10.20 16.27
N PRO A 396 26.76 -10.11 14.95
CA PRO A 396 26.53 -11.19 14.01
C PRO A 396 27.22 -12.50 14.39
N ALA A 397 28.35 -12.44 15.11
CA ALA A 397 29.07 -13.63 15.54
C ALA A 397 28.30 -14.38 16.63
N ARG A 398 27.64 -13.64 17.53
CA ARG A 398 26.77 -14.22 18.58
C ARG A 398 25.50 -14.80 17.97
N LEU A 399 24.87 -14.08 17.04
CA LEU A 399 23.68 -14.56 16.32
C LEU A 399 23.98 -15.87 15.57
N ARG A 400 25.07 -15.87 14.79
CA ARG A 400 25.54 -17.07 14.10
C ARG A 400 25.76 -18.23 15.07
N ALA A 401 26.43 -17.99 16.19
CA ALA A 401 26.68 -19.03 17.20
C ALA A 401 25.38 -19.55 17.84
N ALA A 402 24.41 -18.69 18.14
CA ALA A 402 23.12 -19.06 18.71
C ALA A 402 22.29 -19.93 17.75
N TRP A 403 22.19 -19.53 16.48
CA TRP A 403 21.49 -20.32 15.46
C TRP A 403 22.18 -21.66 15.23
N THR A 404 23.51 -21.69 15.17
CA THR A 404 24.26 -22.95 15.06
C THR A 404 24.06 -23.83 16.29
N ALA A 405 23.93 -23.26 17.50
CA ALA A 405 23.61 -24.04 18.70
C ALA A 405 22.20 -24.64 18.66
N GLY A 406 21.21 -23.88 18.16
CA GLY A 406 19.86 -24.39 17.89
C GLY A 406 19.89 -25.57 16.91
N LEU A 407 20.56 -25.41 15.76
CA LEU A 407 20.75 -26.48 14.78
C LEU A 407 21.46 -27.68 15.39
N ASN A 408 22.56 -27.47 16.12
CA ASN A 408 23.32 -28.55 16.77
C ASN A 408 22.49 -29.29 17.81
N THR A 409 21.52 -28.64 18.46
CA THR A 409 20.58 -29.32 19.37
C THR A 409 19.72 -30.33 18.60
N GLY A 410 19.19 -29.92 17.43
CA GLY A 410 18.43 -30.82 16.57
C GLY A 410 19.29 -31.92 15.93
N LEU A 411 20.52 -31.61 15.55
CA LEU A 411 21.47 -32.60 15.04
C LEU A 411 21.82 -33.64 16.09
N LEU A 412 22.10 -33.23 17.33
CA LEU A 412 22.36 -34.17 18.43
C LEU A 412 21.13 -35.01 18.76
N ALA A 413 19.92 -34.43 18.72
CA ALA A 413 18.67 -35.18 18.89
C ALA A 413 18.43 -36.18 17.75
N ALA A 414 18.98 -35.93 16.56
CA ALA A 414 18.99 -36.83 15.41
C ALA A 414 20.20 -37.77 15.38
N GLU A 415 21.08 -37.74 16.39
CA GLU A 415 22.33 -38.51 16.48
C GLU A 415 23.34 -38.21 15.36
N LEU A 416 23.35 -36.97 14.86
CA LEU A 416 24.19 -36.51 13.75
C LEU A 416 25.35 -35.61 14.21
N PRO A 417 26.48 -35.59 13.47
CA PRO A 417 27.61 -34.73 13.82
C PRO A 417 27.29 -33.24 13.68
N THR A 418 27.61 -32.48 14.72
CA THR A 418 27.42 -31.02 14.80
C THR A 418 28.19 -30.21 13.74
N VAL A 419 27.77 -28.96 13.54
CA VAL A 419 28.41 -27.98 12.66
C VAL A 419 29.12 -26.91 13.49
N SER A 420 30.31 -26.48 13.03
CA SER A 420 31.04 -25.37 13.65
C SER A 420 30.40 -24.03 13.27
N PRO A 421 30.15 -23.11 14.21
CA PRO A 421 29.66 -21.77 13.87
C PRO A 421 30.56 -21.04 12.88
N THR A 422 31.87 -21.27 12.93
CA THR A 422 32.85 -20.61 12.04
C THR A 422 32.78 -21.05 10.58
N SER A 423 32.23 -22.25 10.30
CA SER A 423 32.02 -22.72 8.92
C SER A 423 30.73 -22.20 8.30
N VAL A 424 29.84 -21.58 9.09
CA VAL A 424 28.56 -21.04 8.62
C VAL A 424 28.72 -19.60 8.14
N TRP A 425 28.15 -19.33 6.98
CA TRP A 425 28.01 -17.99 6.44
C TRP A 425 26.78 -17.31 7.02
N PHE A 426 26.93 -16.05 7.40
CA PHE A 426 25.88 -15.24 8.03
C PHE A 426 25.93 -13.82 7.44
N PRO A 427 25.38 -13.62 6.23
CA PRO A 427 25.15 -12.27 5.71
C PRO A 427 24.33 -11.46 6.71
N TYR A 428 24.78 -10.25 7.01
CA TYR A 428 24.16 -9.41 8.03
C TYR A 428 23.67 -8.10 7.42
N TYR A 429 22.35 -7.89 7.50
CA TYR A 429 21.67 -6.72 6.98
C TYR A 429 20.82 -6.00 8.04
N GLY A 430 20.87 -6.44 9.31
CA GLY A 430 20.04 -5.91 10.41
C GLY A 430 20.22 -4.41 10.63
N ASP A 431 21.46 -3.96 10.81
CA ASP A 431 21.78 -2.53 10.95
C ASP A 431 21.38 -1.70 9.73
N LEU A 432 21.62 -2.24 8.52
CA LEU A 432 21.30 -1.55 7.28
C LEU A 432 19.79 -1.38 7.11
N LEU A 433 19.02 -2.44 7.40
CA LEU A 433 17.57 -2.41 7.36
C LEU A 433 17.04 -1.39 8.37
N ALA A 434 17.56 -1.38 9.60
CA ALA A 434 17.19 -0.40 10.62
C ALA A 434 17.58 1.04 10.22
N GLU A 435 18.74 1.25 9.60
CA GLU A 435 19.17 2.57 9.09
C GLU A 435 18.23 3.06 8.00
N LEU A 436 17.91 2.21 7.02
CA LEU A 436 17.03 2.55 5.91
C LEU A 436 15.57 2.76 6.36
N THR A 437 15.16 2.14 7.47
CA THR A 437 13.82 2.32 8.05
C THR A 437 13.77 3.34 9.19
N ALA A 438 14.91 3.93 9.59
CA ALA A 438 15.00 4.97 10.62
C ALA A 438 14.60 6.37 10.08
N GLN A 439 13.88 7.14 10.89
CA GLN A 439 13.74 8.60 10.72
C GLN A 439 14.63 9.32 11.75
N PRO A 440 15.11 10.55 11.48
CA PRO A 440 15.84 11.33 12.48
C PRO A 440 14.95 11.57 13.70
N PRO A 441 15.50 11.51 14.93
CA PRO A 441 14.69 11.70 16.11
C PRO A 441 14.18 13.15 16.16
N PRO A 442 12.96 13.40 16.64
CA PRO A 442 12.62 14.73 17.12
C PRO A 442 13.60 15.08 18.25
N THR A 443 14.14 16.29 18.22
CA THR A 443 15.00 16.81 19.28
C THR A 443 14.33 16.65 20.64
N GLY A 444 14.96 15.84 21.50
CA GLY A 444 14.67 15.75 22.94
C GLY A 444 13.63 14.70 23.33
N ALA A 445 14.05 13.44 23.48
CA ALA A 445 13.59 12.53 24.53
C ALA A 445 14.42 11.23 24.47
N THR A 446 15.12 10.96 25.57
CA THR A 446 15.80 9.70 25.88
C THR A 446 14.78 8.57 26.13
N GLU A 447 15.10 7.38 25.63
CA GLU A 447 14.57 6.04 25.98
C GLU A 447 14.24 5.87 27.48
N PRO A 448 13.17 5.12 27.83
CA PRO A 448 13.29 3.65 27.84
C PRO A 448 12.08 2.89 27.26
N ALA A 449 12.32 2.12 26.20
CA ALA A 449 11.38 1.19 25.55
C ALA A 449 11.30 -0.21 26.20
N GLU A 450 11.79 -0.41 27.43
CA GLU A 450 11.71 -1.72 28.13
C GLU A 450 10.48 -1.89 29.06
N ALA A 451 9.53 -0.95 29.09
CA ALA A 451 8.40 -0.97 30.04
C ALA A 451 7.05 -1.50 29.51
N LEU A 452 6.98 -2.04 28.28
CA LEU A 452 5.69 -2.31 27.59
C LEU A 452 5.40 -3.78 27.24
N ALA A 453 6.07 -4.75 27.88
CA ALA A 453 5.66 -6.15 27.79
C ALA A 453 4.51 -6.45 28.80
N PRO A 454 3.28 -6.78 28.37
CA PRO A 454 2.18 -7.09 29.28
C PRO A 454 2.33 -8.47 29.96
N SER A 455 1.88 -8.56 31.21
CA SER A 455 2.00 -9.73 32.10
C SER A 455 1.03 -10.89 31.78
N ARG A 456 1.62 -11.97 31.27
CA ARG A 456 1.39 -13.44 31.36
C ARG A 456 0.04 -14.19 31.54
N GLU A 457 -1.13 -13.68 31.94
CA GLU A 457 -2.30 -14.59 32.14
C GLU A 457 -3.67 -14.15 31.61
N GLY A 458 -3.97 -12.85 31.53
CA GLY A 458 -5.24 -12.33 30.97
C GLY A 458 -5.43 -12.36 29.43
N PRO A 459 -4.39 -12.26 28.57
CA PRO A 459 -4.58 -12.09 27.12
C PRO A 459 -5.09 -13.32 26.37
N ARG A 460 -4.85 -14.52 26.88
CA ARG A 460 -5.13 -15.79 26.18
C ARG A 460 -6.63 -16.07 26.07
N ALA A 461 -7.36 -15.93 27.17
CA ALA A 461 -8.82 -16.09 27.19
C ALA A 461 -9.51 -15.00 26.34
N LEU A 462 -8.95 -13.79 26.31
CA LEU A 462 -9.43 -12.70 25.48
C LEU A 462 -9.25 -13.02 23.99
N TYR A 463 -8.09 -13.57 23.60
CA TYR A 463 -7.79 -13.98 22.23
C TYR A 463 -8.68 -15.13 21.75
N GLU A 464 -8.87 -16.17 22.58
CA GLU A 464 -9.77 -17.29 22.30
C GLU A 464 -11.23 -16.84 22.16
N SER A 465 -11.68 -15.87 22.99
CA SER A 465 -13.02 -15.30 22.89
C SER A 465 -13.25 -14.47 21.64
N LEU A 466 -12.21 -13.75 21.17
CA LEU A 466 -12.26 -12.93 19.97
C LEU A 466 -12.30 -13.81 18.71
N LEU A 467 -11.57 -14.94 18.71
CA LEU A 467 -11.58 -15.91 17.62
C LEU A 467 -12.92 -16.65 17.49
N ALA A 468 -13.47 -17.14 18.61
CA ALA A 468 -14.79 -17.78 18.62
C ALA A 468 -15.92 -16.83 18.17
N GLN A 469 -15.83 -15.55 18.54
CA GLN A 469 -16.80 -14.55 18.09
C GLN A 469 -16.65 -14.17 16.62
N ALA A 470 -15.43 -14.17 16.08
CA ALA A 470 -15.17 -13.91 14.67
C ALA A 470 -15.69 -15.05 13.76
N ALA A 471 -15.55 -16.30 14.22
CA ALA A 471 -16.08 -17.48 13.54
C ALA A 471 -17.62 -17.49 13.46
N LEU A 472 -18.29 -17.23 14.60
CA LEU A 472 -19.75 -17.17 14.68
C LEU A 472 -20.33 -16.05 13.80
N ARG A 473 -19.70 -14.87 13.78
CA ARG A 473 -20.14 -13.71 12.97
C ARG A 473 -20.01 -13.91 11.47
N SER A 474 -19.17 -14.87 11.05
CA SER A 474 -18.90 -15.16 9.65
C SER A 474 -19.82 -16.26 9.10
N GLY A 475 -20.68 -16.85 9.94
CA GLY A 475 -21.73 -17.80 9.51
C GLY A 475 -21.43 -19.28 9.72
N MET A 476 -20.54 -19.64 10.65
CA MET A 476 -20.32 -21.03 11.06
C MET A 476 -21.61 -21.65 11.66
N PRO A 477 -22.12 -22.78 11.12
CA PRO A 477 -23.30 -23.45 11.69
C PRO A 477 -23.04 -23.93 13.12
N THR A 478 -23.95 -23.62 14.04
CA THR A 478 -23.83 -23.97 15.47
C THR A 478 -23.79 -25.49 15.72
N GLU A 479 -24.29 -26.28 14.77
CA GLU A 479 -24.30 -27.75 14.80
C GLU A 479 -22.89 -28.34 14.64
N LEU A 480 -21.99 -27.67 13.93
CA LEU A 480 -20.56 -28.04 13.83
C LEU A 480 -19.75 -27.72 15.10
N LEU A 481 -20.32 -26.92 16.02
CA LEU A 481 -19.76 -26.65 17.34
C LEU A 481 -20.19 -27.68 18.39
N ALA A 482 -21.17 -28.53 18.07
CA ALA A 482 -21.94 -29.32 19.03
C ALA A 482 -21.88 -30.85 18.84
N ASP A 483 -21.11 -31.37 17.88
CA ASP A 483 -21.02 -32.82 17.68
C ASP A 483 -19.97 -33.45 18.62
N ASP A 484 -20.32 -33.48 19.91
CA ASP A 484 -19.81 -34.49 20.84
C ASP A 484 -20.63 -35.76 20.61
N THR A 485 -20.25 -36.60 19.64
CA THR A 485 -20.72 -37.98 19.66
C THR A 485 -19.93 -38.74 20.72
N GLU A 486 -20.69 -39.32 21.65
CA GLU A 486 -20.31 -40.01 22.89
C GLU A 486 -19.40 -41.26 22.73
N ALA A 487 -18.71 -41.43 21.60
CA ALA A 487 -18.01 -42.67 21.25
C ALA A 487 -16.53 -42.73 21.68
N ASP A 488 -15.87 -41.61 22.00
CA ASP A 488 -14.41 -41.58 22.26
C ASP A 488 -14.02 -41.41 23.74
N ARG A 489 -14.96 -41.59 24.69
CA ARG A 489 -14.66 -41.43 26.13
C ARG A 489 -13.97 -42.61 26.80
N GLU A 490 -13.81 -43.74 26.12
CA GLU A 490 -13.11 -44.91 26.67
C GLU A 490 -11.74 -45.13 26.02
N GLY A 491 -10.80 -44.24 26.35
CA GLY A 491 -9.37 -44.53 26.19
C GLY A 491 -8.51 -43.41 25.64
N ALA A 492 -8.27 -42.34 26.40
CA ALA A 492 -7.24 -41.37 26.04
C ALA A 492 -6.50 -40.81 27.27
N THR A 493 -5.22 -41.14 27.35
CA THR A 493 -4.21 -40.50 28.19
C THR A 493 -4.05 -39.02 27.80
N GLY A 494 -3.48 -38.20 28.69
CA GLY A 494 -3.46 -36.72 28.65
C GLY A 494 -2.89 -36.02 27.38
N MET A 495 -2.50 -36.75 26.35
CA MET A 495 -2.16 -36.24 25.00
C MET A 495 -3.40 -36.01 24.11
N GLY A 496 -4.52 -36.70 24.32
CA GLY A 496 -5.72 -36.59 23.47
C GLY A 496 -6.46 -35.26 23.58
N PHE A 497 -6.48 -34.65 24.77
CA PHE A 497 -7.17 -33.38 25.03
C PHE A 497 -6.52 -32.20 24.30
N LEU A 498 -5.18 -32.20 24.16
CA LEU A 498 -4.46 -31.16 23.42
C LEU A 498 -4.71 -31.29 21.91
N SER A 499 -4.74 -32.51 21.35
CA SER A 499 -5.05 -32.76 19.93
C SER A 499 -6.46 -32.30 19.52
N ALA A 500 -7.46 -32.57 20.36
CA ALA A 500 -8.84 -32.15 20.12
C ALA A 500 -9.02 -30.62 20.21
N LEU A 501 -8.34 -29.98 21.17
CA LEU A 501 -8.38 -28.53 21.34
C LEU A 501 -7.63 -27.78 20.21
N THR A 502 -6.49 -28.31 19.75
CA THR A 502 -5.70 -27.72 18.67
C THR A 502 -6.37 -27.87 17.30
N SER A 503 -7.02 -29.01 17.04
CA SER A 503 -7.76 -29.24 15.79
C SER A 503 -9.06 -28.42 15.70
N ARG A 504 -9.63 -28.01 16.84
CA ARG A 504 -10.77 -27.08 16.90
C ARG A 504 -10.34 -25.64 16.56
N LEU A 505 -9.29 -25.12 17.20
CA LEU A 505 -8.75 -23.79 16.92
C LEU A 505 -8.20 -23.67 15.49
N GLN A 506 -7.52 -24.70 14.98
CA GLN A 506 -6.97 -24.71 13.62
C GLN A 506 -8.07 -24.70 12.54
N ARG A 507 -9.20 -25.38 12.75
CA ARG A 507 -10.34 -25.35 11.81
C ARG A 507 -11.02 -23.98 11.77
N GLU A 508 -11.25 -23.38 12.92
CA GLU A 508 -11.81 -22.02 13.04
C GLU A 508 -10.88 -20.99 12.37
N LEU A 509 -9.56 -21.11 12.59
CA LEU A 509 -8.56 -20.21 12.02
C LEU A 509 -8.39 -20.38 10.50
N SER A 510 -8.35 -21.61 9.99
CA SER A 510 -8.25 -21.87 8.55
C SER A 510 -9.51 -21.47 7.79
N TRP A 511 -10.69 -21.58 8.41
CA TRP A 511 -11.93 -21.13 7.80
C TRP A 511 -12.07 -19.59 7.81
N VAL A 512 -11.58 -18.93 8.87
CA VAL A 512 -11.47 -17.47 8.97
C VAL A 512 -10.43 -16.90 7.99
N ALA A 513 -9.25 -17.51 7.88
CA ALA A 513 -8.22 -17.14 6.90
C ALA A 513 -8.69 -17.35 5.45
N ALA A 514 -9.42 -18.43 5.17
CA ALA A 514 -9.94 -18.71 3.83
C ALA A 514 -11.14 -17.84 3.40
N ARG A 515 -11.73 -17.02 4.30
CA ARG A 515 -12.96 -16.25 4.01
C ARG A 515 -12.98 -14.80 4.46
N SER A 516 -12.04 -14.36 5.28
CA SER A 516 -11.97 -12.99 5.79
C SER A 516 -10.53 -12.51 5.73
N GLY A 517 -10.25 -11.42 5.02
CA GLY A 517 -8.90 -10.84 4.82
C GLY A 517 -8.26 -10.30 6.12
N LEU A 518 -8.12 -11.14 7.13
CA LEU A 518 -7.47 -10.88 8.42
C LEU A 518 -5.94 -10.93 8.32
N ASP A 519 -5.42 -11.49 7.22
CA ASP A 519 -3.98 -11.64 6.93
C ASP A 519 -3.27 -10.28 6.90
N GLU A 520 -4.01 -9.26 6.43
CA GLU A 520 -3.63 -7.85 6.38
C GLU A 520 -3.37 -7.27 7.79
N VAL A 521 -4.33 -7.45 8.71
CA VAL A 521 -4.24 -6.90 10.08
C VAL A 521 -3.11 -7.54 10.88
N LEU A 522 -2.77 -8.80 10.60
CA LEU A 522 -1.67 -9.52 11.24
C LEU A 522 -0.28 -9.01 10.80
N ILE A 523 -0.12 -8.65 9.53
CA ILE A 523 1.11 -8.01 9.01
C ILE A 523 1.30 -6.62 9.60
N ALA A 524 0.20 -5.87 9.80
CA ALA A 524 0.19 -4.53 10.40
C ALA A 524 0.76 -4.51 11.83
N LEU A 525 0.45 -5.56 12.59
CA LEU A 525 0.80 -5.64 14.00
C LEU A 525 2.19 -6.25 14.21
N PHE A 526 2.73 -6.96 13.21
CA PHE A 526 4.02 -7.63 13.33
C PHE A 526 5.17 -6.99 12.53
N LEU A 527 5.01 -6.31 11.39
CA LEU A 527 6.15 -6.23 10.45
C LEU A 527 6.33 -4.90 9.65
N ARG A 528 6.76 -3.81 10.32
CA ARG A 528 7.19 -2.55 9.64
C ARG A 528 8.33 -2.80 8.63
N ASP A 529 9.33 -3.57 9.00
CA ASP A 529 10.53 -3.78 8.17
C ASP A 529 10.26 -4.70 6.98
N VAL A 530 9.31 -5.64 7.11
CA VAL A 530 8.88 -6.50 5.99
C VAL A 530 8.09 -5.69 4.99
N ALA A 531 7.26 -4.76 5.46
CA ALA A 531 6.56 -3.82 4.61
C ALA A 531 7.51 -2.88 3.87
N ALA A 532 8.56 -2.38 4.53
CA ALA A 532 9.58 -1.56 3.88
C ALA A 532 10.34 -2.36 2.81
N TYR A 533 10.80 -3.58 3.14
CA TYR A 533 11.49 -4.45 2.18
C TYR A 533 10.60 -4.83 0.97
N LEU A 534 9.32 -5.15 1.20
CA LEU A 534 8.40 -5.51 0.11
C LEU A 534 7.83 -4.29 -0.63
N GLY A 535 7.76 -3.12 -0.02
CA GLY A 535 7.11 -1.94 -0.59
C GLY A 535 8.05 -0.93 -1.23
N GLU A 536 9.32 -0.90 -0.81
CA GLU A 536 10.30 0.10 -1.26
C GLU A 536 11.44 -0.57 -2.03
N GLU A 537 11.46 -0.37 -3.36
CA GLU A 537 12.50 -0.95 -4.22
C GLU A 537 13.92 -0.59 -3.75
N SER A 538 14.14 0.66 -3.32
CA SER A 538 15.45 1.10 -2.83
C SER A 538 15.91 0.35 -1.56
N VAL A 539 14.99 0.01 -0.65
CA VAL A 539 15.28 -0.76 0.56
C VAL A 539 15.52 -2.22 0.18
N ARG A 540 14.67 -2.77 -0.68
CA ARG A 540 14.80 -4.14 -1.20
C ARG A 540 16.15 -4.36 -1.86
N GLU A 541 16.53 -3.50 -2.80
CA GLU A 541 17.80 -3.57 -3.52
C GLU A 541 18.99 -3.43 -2.57
N ALA A 542 18.95 -2.47 -1.63
CA ALA A 542 20.05 -2.29 -0.67
C ALA A 542 20.24 -3.51 0.24
N VAL A 543 19.15 -4.13 0.70
CA VAL A 543 19.20 -5.37 1.50
C VAL A 543 19.71 -6.53 0.65
N LEU A 544 19.20 -6.71 -0.57
CA LEU A 544 19.65 -7.77 -1.48
C LEU A 544 21.12 -7.62 -1.85
N GLU A 545 21.59 -6.42 -2.15
CA GLU A 545 23.00 -6.11 -2.42
C GLU A 545 23.89 -6.44 -1.21
N ARG A 546 23.45 -6.07 0.00
CA ARG A 546 24.17 -6.37 1.25
C ARG A 546 24.28 -7.87 1.48
N VAL A 547 23.17 -8.60 1.35
CA VAL A 547 23.16 -10.06 1.53
C VAL A 547 24.01 -10.73 0.45
N ALA A 548 23.88 -10.29 -0.80
CA ALA A 548 24.63 -10.80 -1.94
C ALA A 548 26.16 -10.58 -1.82
N ALA A 549 26.61 -9.48 -1.20
CA ALA A 549 28.03 -9.20 -0.99
C ALA A 549 28.74 -10.25 -0.13
N ASP A 550 27.99 -10.83 0.81
CA ASP A 550 28.44 -11.87 1.73
C ASP A 550 27.80 -13.23 1.42
N PHE A 551 27.14 -13.40 0.28
CA PHE A 551 26.63 -14.70 -0.15
C PHE A 551 27.69 -15.45 -0.98
N PRO A 552 27.79 -16.79 -0.90
CA PRO A 552 28.69 -17.56 -1.74
C PRO A 552 28.45 -17.30 -3.25
N ARG A 553 29.53 -17.14 -4.01
CA ARG A 553 29.46 -16.71 -5.42
C ARG A 553 29.34 -17.87 -6.42
N ASP A 554 29.59 -19.09 -5.96
CA ASP A 554 29.66 -20.33 -6.74
C ASP A 554 29.38 -21.54 -5.81
N GLY A 555 29.28 -22.72 -6.40
CA GLY A 555 29.24 -23.99 -5.67
C GLY A 555 27.87 -24.36 -5.11
N LYS A 556 27.85 -25.38 -4.23
CA LYS A 556 26.63 -25.89 -3.58
C LYS A 556 26.39 -25.16 -2.25
N VAL A 557 25.18 -24.65 -2.04
CA VAL A 557 24.82 -23.86 -0.87
C VAL A 557 23.51 -24.34 -0.25
N VAL A 558 23.51 -24.69 1.03
CA VAL A 558 22.30 -24.90 1.83
C VAL A 558 21.90 -23.58 2.47
N VAL A 559 20.66 -23.14 2.29
CA VAL A 559 20.17 -21.86 2.79
C VAL A 559 19.11 -22.09 3.86
N VAL A 560 19.26 -21.47 5.02
CA VAL A 560 18.24 -21.43 6.07
C VAL A 560 17.80 -19.98 6.28
N GLY A 561 16.56 -19.68 5.91
CA GLY A 561 15.92 -18.39 6.14
C GLY A 561 14.98 -18.43 7.34
N HIS A 562 14.86 -17.32 8.05
CA HIS A 562 13.91 -17.16 9.15
C HIS A 562 13.14 -15.85 9.08
N SER A 563 11.83 -15.88 9.32
CA SER A 563 10.99 -14.67 9.33
C SER A 563 11.16 -13.86 8.02
N LEU A 564 11.48 -12.57 8.07
CA LEU A 564 11.81 -11.78 6.86
C LEU A 564 12.93 -12.40 6.00
N GLY A 565 13.89 -13.10 6.63
CA GLY A 565 14.98 -13.75 5.93
C GLY A 565 14.53 -14.83 4.94
N THR A 566 13.34 -15.40 5.09
CA THR A 566 12.78 -16.34 4.11
C THR A 566 12.40 -15.64 2.81
N VAL A 567 11.82 -14.43 2.93
CA VAL A 567 11.46 -13.56 1.80
C VAL A 567 12.73 -13.09 1.08
N VAL A 568 13.71 -12.58 1.84
CA VAL A 568 15.01 -12.14 1.29
C VAL A 568 15.73 -13.30 0.58
N ALA A 569 15.70 -14.51 1.14
CA ALA A 569 16.32 -15.68 0.52
C ALA A 569 15.65 -16.06 -0.81
N VAL A 570 14.32 -16.09 -0.87
CA VAL A 570 13.59 -16.39 -2.13
C VAL A 570 13.89 -15.33 -3.19
N ASP A 571 13.82 -14.05 -2.82
CA ASP A 571 14.13 -12.94 -3.72
C ASP A 571 15.57 -12.99 -4.25
N LEU A 572 16.55 -13.23 -3.37
CA LEU A 572 17.96 -13.38 -3.74
C LEU A 572 18.15 -14.56 -4.70
N LEU A 573 17.56 -15.71 -4.40
CA LEU A 573 17.72 -16.93 -5.22
C LEU A 573 17.00 -16.84 -6.56
N SER A 574 15.93 -16.05 -6.66
CA SER A 574 15.27 -15.75 -7.94
C SER A 574 16.16 -14.95 -8.91
N ARG A 575 17.18 -14.25 -8.39
CA ARG A 575 18.10 -13.39 -9.16
C ARG A 575 19.57 -13.82 -9.09
N ALA A 576 19.88 -14.94 -8.44
CA ALA A 576 21.25 -15.39 -8.20
C ALA A 576 22.01 -15.75 -9.51
N ARG A 577 23.35 -15.73 -9.44
CA ARG A 577 24.25 -16.06 -10.56
C ARG A 577 24.19 -17.55 -10.96
N PRO A 578 24.32 -17.89 -12.26
CA PRO A 578 24.24 -19.28 -12.79
C PRO A 578 25.07 -20.30 -12.01
N ASP A 579 26.20 -19.89 -11.45
CA ASP A 579 27.20 -20.79 -10.85
C ASP A 579 26.89 -21.25 -9.41
N VAL A 580 25.76 -20.84 -8.82
CA VAL A 580 25.29 -21.31 -7.50
C VAL A 580 24.16 -22.31 -7.65
N ALA A 581 24.35 -23.49 -7.07
CA ALA A 581 23.33 -24.53 -6.89
C ALA A 581 22.88 -24.57 -5.43
N VAL A 582 21.57 -24.72 -5.19
CA VAL A 582 21.01 -24.76 -3.83
C VAL A 582 20.37 -26.13 -3.57
N PRO A 583 21.11 -27.10 -3.00
CA PRO A 583 20.56 -28.43 -2.73
C PRO A 583 19.35 -28.39 -1.79
N LEU A 584 19.34 -27.47 -0.83
CA LEU A 584 18.26 -27.32 0.13
C LEU A 584 18.04 -25.86 0.53
N LEU A 585 16.78 -25.41 0.42
CA LEU A 585 16.26 -24.21 1.06
C LEU A 585 15.38 -24.62 2.27
N VAL A 586 15.72 -24.12 3.45
CA VAL A 586 14.91 -24.27 4.66
C VAL A 586 14.30 -22.92 5.02
N THR A 587 12.98 -22.85 5.14
CA THR A 587 12.27 -21.66 5.63
C THR A 587 11.68 -21.94 7.00
N THR A 588 11.92 -21.06 7.97
CA THR A 588 11.42 -21.21 9.35
C THR A 588 10.62 -19.97 9.75
N GLY A 589 9.50 -20.13 10.46
CA GLY A 589 8.69 -18.99 10.90
C GLY A 589 8.27 -18.08 9.74
N SER A 590 8.01 -18.67 8.57
CA SER A 590 7.96 -17.97 7.28
C SER A 590 6.63 -17.25 7.05
N PRO A 591 6.63 -15.94 6.73
CA PRO A 591 5.42 -15.23 6.35
C PRO A 591 5.05 -15.42 4.86
N LEU A 592 5.79 -16.23 4.10
CA LEU A 592 5.55 -16.49 2.67
C LEU A 592 4.18 -17.11 2.37
N GLY A 593 3.45 -17.59 3.38
CA GLY A 593 2.10 -18.12 3.20
C GLY A 593 1.03 -17.04 3.15
N LEU A 594 1.36 -15.80 3.52
CA LEU A 594 0.43 -14.68 3.55
C LEU A 594 0.32 -14.05 2.17
N ASP A 595 -0.90 -13.81 1.69
CA ASP A 595 -1.18 -13.18 0.39
C ASP A 595 -0.41 -11.86 0.22
N ALA A 596 -0.44 -11.02 1.25
CA ALA A 596 0.26 -9.75 1.18
C ALA A 596 1.80 -9.86 1.11
N VAL A 597 2.38 -11.04 1.37
CA VAL A 597 3.81 -11.32 1.21
C VAL A 597 4.09 -12.01 -0.13
N HIS A 598 3.44 -13.13 -0.44
CA HIS A 598 3.77 -13.91 -1.65
C HIS A 598 3.36 -13.23 -2.96
N GLU A 599 2.39 -12.32 -2.94
CA GLU A 599 2.06 -11.51 -4.13
C GLU A 599 3.11 -10.42 -4.43
N ARG A 600 3.99 -10.09 -3.46
CA ARG A 600 4.97 -8.99 -3.56
C ARG A 600 6.42 -9.46 -3.66
N VAL A 601 6.69 -10.75 -3.53
CA VAL A 601 8.02 -11.31 -3.82
C VAL A 601 8.35 -11.16 -5.30
N LEU A 602 9.64 -11.16 -5.63
CA LEU A 602 10.12 -10.98 -7.00
C LEU A 602 9.80 -12.18 -7.91
N LEU A 603 9.72 -13.38 -7.35
CA LEU A 603 9.46 -14.60 -8.09
C LEU A 603 7.95 -14.79 -8.32
N GLN A 604 7.46 -14.30 -9.45
CA GLN A 604 6.06 -14.45 -9.87
C GLN A 604 5.90 -15.37 -11.10
N PRO A 605 4.81 -16.17 -11.20
CA PRO A 605 3.95 -16.56 -10.07
C PRO A 605 4.75 -17.31 -8.99
N PRO A 606 4.27 -17.35 -7.73
CA PRO A 606 4.97 -18.01 -6.63
C PRO A 606 5.25 -19.47 -6.97
N ARG A 607 6.52 -19.85 -6.90
CA ARG A 607 7.00 -21.20 -7.16
C ARG A 607 8.34 -21.40 -6.47
N ARG A 608 8.77 -22.64 -6.32
CA ARG A 608 10.14 -22.95 -5.91
C ARG A 608 11.15 -22.32 -6.90
N PRO A 609 12.15 -21.54 -6.43
CA PRO A 609 13.19 -20.97 -7.30
C PRO A 609 13.93 -22.07 -8.08
N ASP A 610 14.23 -21.84 -9.35
CA ASP A 610 14.78 -22.87 -10.26
C ASP A 610 16.10 -23.50 -9.78
N ARG A 611 16.88 -22.77 -8.97
CA ARG A 611 18.17 -23.21 -8.42
C ARG A 611 18.04 -24.10 -7.19
N VAL A 612 16.86 -24.16 -6.59
CA VAL A 612 16.58 -24.86 -5.34
C VAL A 612 16.13 -26.27 -5.68
N GLU A 613 16.92 -27.28 -5.29
CA GLU A 613 16.64 -28.70 -5.55
C GLU A 613 15.65 -29.31 -4.56
N ALA A 614 15.67 -28.89 -3.30
CA ALA A 614 14.68 -29.25 -2.29
C ALA A 614 14.30 -28.03 -1.45
N TRP A 615 13.03 -27.95 -1.05
CA TRP A 615 12.55 -26.90 -0.16
C TRP A 615 11.79 -27.50 1.02
N LEU A 616 12.30 -27.27 2.23
CA LEU A 616 11.63 -27.60 3.48
C LEU A 616 11.10 -26.33 4.14
N ASN A 617 9.82 -26.32 4.50
CA ASN A 617 9.21 -25.27 5.29
C ASN A 617 8.84 -25.79 6.69
N ALA A 618 9.48 -25.22 7.71
CA ALA A 618 9.18 -25.51 9.11
C ALA A 618 8.33 -24.38 9.71
N TRP A 619 7.15 -24.72 10.21
CA TRP A 619 6.20 -23.77 10.78
C TRP A 619 5.61 -24.27 12.09
N SER A 620 5.06 -23.36 12.89
CA SER A 620 4.49 -23.72 14.20
C SER A 620 3.13 -23.07 14.37
N PRO A 621 2.07 -23.81 14.73
CA PRO A 621 0.75 -23.22 14.98
C PRO A 621 0.74 -22.16 16.10
N ALA A 622 1.75 -22.19 16.99
CA ALA A 622 1.93 -21.18 18.03
C ALA A 622 2.58 -19.88 17.53
N ASP A 623 3.14 -19.89 16.31
CA ASP A 623 3.78 -18.74 15.68
C ASP A 623 2.84 -18.02 14.71
N ALA A 624 2.48 -16.79 15.08
CA ALA A 624 1.61 -15.92 14.31
C ALA A 624 2.18 -15.53 12.93
N ALA A 625 3.50 -15.58 12.74
CA ALA A 625 4.09 -15.29 11.42
C ALA A 625 3.78 -16.40 10.39
N THR A 626 3.35 -17.58 10.84
CA THR A 626 3.10 -18.75 9.98
C THR A 626 1.63 -19.00 9.67
N ILE A 627 0.76 -18.02 9.90
CA ILE A 627 -0.70 -18.16 9.73
C ILE A 627 -1.11 -18.61 8.32
N GLY A 628 -0.35 -18.25 7.30
CA GLY A 628 -0.56 -18.70 5.92
C GLY A 628 0.07 -20.05 5.57
N CYS A 629 0.64 -20.79 6.53
CA CYS A 629 1.20 -22.12 6.29
C CYS A 629 0.11 -23.22 6.35
N PRO A 630 0.30 -24.35 5.64
CA PRO A 630 1.47 -24.74 4.84
C PRO A 630 1.67 -23.89 3.58
N LEU A 631 2.91 -23.81 3.06
CA LEU A 631 3.25 -23.03 1.85
C LEU A 631 2.91 -23.75 0.55
N ASN A 632 2.87 -25.09 0.55
CA ASN A 632 2.55 -25.93 -0.63
C ASN A 632 1.37 -25.44 -1.50
N PRO A 633 0.21 -25.01 -0.95
CA PRO A 633 -0.92 -24.55 -1.76
C PRO A 633 -0.61 -23.33 -2.64
N VAL A 634 0.33 -22.49 -2.21
CA VAL A 634 0.71 -21.24 -2.89
C VAL A 634 1.98 -21.43 -3.73
N TRP A 635 2.97 -22.12 -3.18
CA TRP A 635 4.33 -22.20 -3.75
C TRP A 635 4.56 -23.44 -4.62
N GLY A 636 3.52 -24.25 -4.81
CA GLY A 636 3.47 -25.39 -5.71
C GLY A 636 3.81 -26.73 -5.04
N PRO A 637 3.58 -27.85 -5.75
CA PRO A 637 3.85 -29.18 -5.23
C PRO A 637 5.35 -29.43 -5.12
N GLY A 638 5.81 -30.00 -4.00
CA GLY A 638 7.21 -30.41 -3.79
C GLY A 638 7.91 -29.75 -2.61
N LEU A 639 7.25 -28.89 -1.83
CA LEU A 639 7.77 -28.43 -0.55
C LEU A 639 7.49 -29.48 0.53
N VAL A 640 8.48 -29.76 1.36
CA VAL A 640 8.33 -30.59 2.56
C VAL A 640 7.87 -29.70 3.70
N GLU A 641 6.69 -29.97 4.26
CA GLU A 641 6.11 -29.19 5.36
C GLU A 641 6.37 -29.88 6.69
N VAL A 642 7.04 -29.20 7.62
CA VAL A 642 7.34 -29.70 8.97
C VAL A 642 6.62 -28.84 9.99
N VAL A 643 5.72 -29.45 10.76
CA VAL A 643 5.04 -28.79 11.88
C VAL A 643 5.87 -28.97 13.15
N THR A 644 6.25 -27.86 13.76
CA THR A 644 7.13 -27.82 14.93
C THR A 644 6.37 -27.42 16.20
N ALA A 645 6.67 -28.10 17.30
CA ALA A 645 6.13 -27.80 18.62
C ALA A 645 7.03 -26.77 19.35
N ASN A 646 6.94 -25.50 18.93
CA ASN A 646 7.74 -24.43 19.54
C ASN A 646 7.19 -24.01 20.89
N SER A 647 8.07 -23.49 21.76
CA SER A 647 7.63 -22.99 23.06
C SER A 647 6.61 -21.86 22.89
N PRO A 648 5.47 -21.88 23.60
CA PRO A 648 4.50 -20.79 23.58
C PRO A 648 5.09 -19.44 24.07
N ARG A 649 6.24 -19.46 24.74
CA ARG A 649 6.93 -18.26 25.23
C ARG A 649 7.82 -17.61 24.18
N ARG A 650 8.29 -18.38 23.19
CA ARG A 650 9.22 -17.97 22.13
C ARG A 650 8.85 -18.66 20.81
N PRO A 651 7.58 -18.58 20.37
CA PRO A 651 7.11 -19.43 19.28
C PRO A 651 7.75 -19.07 17.93
N HIS A 652 8.17 -17.81 17.77
CA HIS A 652 8.81 -17.27 16.58
C HIS A 652 10.34 -17.31 16.62
N ASP A 653 10.98 -17.91 17.63
CA ASP A 653 12.45 -17.93 17.69
C ASP A 653 13.01 -19.04 16.78
N VAL A 654 13.94 -18.68 15.90
CA VAL A 654 14.61 -19.62 14.99
C VAL A 654 15.29 -20.80 15.69
N GLU A 655 15.86 -20.62 16.88
CA GLU A 655 16.48 -21.72 17.62
C GLU A 655 15.45 -22.78 18.05
N GLU A 656 14.20 -22.37 18.31
CA GLU A 656 13.11 -23.28 18.64
C GLU A 656 12.70 -24.09 17.41
N TYR A 657 12.84 -23.55 16.20
CA TYR A 657 12.66 -24.32 14.95
C TYR A 657 13.82 -25.29 14.68
N LEU A 658 15.06 -24.81 14.77
CA LEU A 658 16.25 -25.56 14.37
C LEU A 658 16.60 -26.72 15.33
N ARG A 659 16.10 -26.68 16.57
CA ARG A 659 16.33 -27.76 17.54
C ARG A 659 15.51 -29.04 17.26
N HIS A 660 14.55 -28.99 16.34
CA HIS A 660 13.75 -30.17 16.00
C HIS A 660 14.53 -31.06 15.02
N PRO A 661 14.67 -32.37 15.30
CA PRO A 661 15.44 -33.28 14.45
C PRO A 661 14.88 -33.36 13.01
N GLU A 662 13.56 -33.18 12.83
CA GLU A 662 12.88 -33.14 11.53
C GLU A 662 13.31 -31.96 10.65
N VAL A 663 13.82 -30.88 11.27
CA VAL A 663 14.36 -29.71 10.56
C VAL A 663 15.88 -29.85 10.39
N ALA A 664 16.58 -30.33 11.42
CA ALA A 664 18.04 -30.40 11.44
C ALA A 664 18.62 -31.51 10.55
N ARG A 665 17.96 -32.68 10.48
CA ARG A 665 18.45 -33.83 9.69
C ARG A 665 18.58 -33.52 8.19
N PRO A 666 17.57 -32.95 7.50
CA PRO A 666 17.71 -32.57 6.10
C PRO A 666 18.84 -31.58 5.84
N VAL A 667 19.11 -30.68 6.78
CA VAL A 667 20.26 -29.75 6.69
C VAL A 667 21.58 -30.51 6.71
N ALA A 668 21.74 -31.50 7.61
CA ALA A 668 22.97 -32.31 7.65
C ALA A 668 23.15 -33.19 6.42
N GLU A 669 22.08 -33.82 5.94
CA GLU A 669 22.09 -34.63 4.70
C GLU A 669 22.53 -33.79 3.50
N ALA A 670 21.95 -32.60 3.34
CA ALA A 670 22.31 -31.70 2.25
C ALA A 670 23.75 -31.17 2.35
N LEU A 671 24.32 -31.08 3.56
CA LEU A 671 25.71 -30.69 3.78
C LEU A 671 26.72 -31.83 3.53
N ARG A 672 26.29 -33.09 3.60
CA ARG A 672 27.14 -34.29 3.45
C ARG A 672 26.52 -35.30 2.49
N PRO A 673 26.37 -34.96 1.20
CA PRO A 673 25.72 -35.83 0.22
C PRO A 673 26.49 -37.14 -0.05
N ASP A 674 27.78 -37.21 0.31
CA ASP A 674 28.68 -38.33 0.03
C ASP A 674 28.88 -39.29 1.23
N GLU A 675 28.16 -39.11 2.36
CA GLU A 675 28.18 -40.04 3.50
C GLU A 675 26.98 -41.02 3.43
N PRO A 676 27.17 -42.24 2.88
CA PRO A 676 26.08 -43.22 2.76
C PRO A 676 25.66 -43.73 4.15
N GLY A 677 24.46 -43.34 4.60
CA GLY A 677 23.87 -43.81 5.86
C GLY A 677 22.96 -42.82 6.59
N LEU A 678 22.93 -41.55 6.19
CA LEU A 678 22.01 -40.57 6.78
C LEU A 678 20.57 -40.63 6.22
N ALA A 679 20.37 -41.09 4.98
CA ALA A 679 19.10 -41.03 4.26
C ALA A 679 18.16 -42.24 4.46
N ALA A 680 18.06 -42.78 5.69
CA ALA A 680 17.18 -43.92 6.02
C ALA A 680 15.97 -43.52 6.87
#